data_AF-A0A820X4Y5-F1
#
_entry.id   AF-A0A820X4Y5-F1
#
_cell.length_a   1.000
_cell.length_b   1.000
_cell.length_c   1.000
_cell.angle_alpha   90.00
_cell.angle_beta   90.00
_cell.angle_gamma   90.00
#
_symmetry.space_group_name_H-M   'P 1'
#
loop_
_entity.id
_entity.type
_entity.pdbx_description
1 polymer ?
#
loop_
_entity_poly.entity_id
_entity_poly.type
_entity_poly.pdbx_seq_one_letter_code
_entity_poly.pdbx_strand_id
1 'polypeptide(L)'
;MRPLLLIQIIVIVLTCFSLTLEHVIETDYHAPPVGDVGYGRGGIVAESDRDTFDSWEDATGGHSMSAMFAEGGLKTDYELSNINSVSMTPNGKYAVVGQNQGPPQIWDAVNEQLVSSMQGPSKHCGKVALACSCTLLVGLANDGADTQSCVLQIWDVNTGKLVQLTHQIRCATFTLSNNSSNLIMAGNQTHGRGISVGILDLNNSGLTQIKSDTNQSYGGTPSFITLTPDERYAIVGCPSGPASTNYVVFDLKTQQESVQPFTIALDSEPKCSIVLNNDQIITGTKSGQLVLWDIPTCQFSTSADCTAKVWDTNSKEFISKLIRHKREAELFSHWNPLDEYDRPGFTAAKAKSSMIGQEYSQQRLQISAHGLLQCEQQRNPCRQIGIIGAGAAGLYCGILLAEAGHTVKIFEATDRAGGRIQTYRDPQNPSKYMYIAELGAMRFPLDQHPYLSHLIRQRYQLNVSEFPGPDENAYTYLNGILTTKKQAQENPDIFQFNTSQSERGKTPSRLMSEVIQPLFQVFSEEGWPGVLKKWGSYSIESYLNSMNLSREAINYIAASGSADSQMYLSILEDMRSEIIASNISKNYRITDGNDLLVQAMVDDCQRMQSNRCSITYSTPVSQVQLLASSQVRLTTNNGTSESFDTVVVATPPTVTQFFDFEPRKDFAQKYLALRQVHYICASKMYLFFNVSWWFTQENIQGGSSVTDLPIRLIYYPKTTSNQTNGGTLLASYTFSKDSITWQSLSDADAIDLALKQLIKMHRNSSNMRDYFQGGKIKHWCQDPYARGAFTYFTPFQETELADTLQASVSNVHFIGEHTTLLHGWVEGALSSAIRAAQAITTETEIRSAVSQKLEPKPEPEPLGERLFSSFKATISDRRTKLDAEKKLDYVTTDEPTNLQQKRKTAKTSSTTMPFQAEEETFATRGKQIQVPEQNNVVLSDDDDDTTDKENDEIECF
;
A
#
# COMPACT_ATOMS: atom_id res chain seq x y z
N MET A 1 8.43 -5.59 43.05
CA MET A 1 8.60 -5.77 41.59
C MET A 1 7.53 -6.73 41.05
N ARG A 2 6.28 -6.25 40.92
CA ARG A 2 5.21 -6.88 40.12
C ARG A 2 4.38 -5.89 39.23
N PRO A 3 4.50 -4.53 39.30
CA PRO A 3 3.69 -3.67 38.43
C PRO A 3 4.27 -3.53 37.00
N LEU A 4 5.58 -3.72 36.80
CA LEU A 4 6.23 -3.52 35.50
C LEU A 4 5.73 -4.52 34.44
N LEU A 5 5.65 -5.81 34.80
CA LEU A 5 5.06 -6.85 33.95
C LEU A 5 3.57 -6.57 33.69
N LEU A 6 2.84 -6.05 34.68
CA LEU A 6 1.43 -5.70 34.53
C LEU A 6 1.22 -4.47 33.65
N ILE A 7 2.12 -3.48 33.69
CA ILE A 7 2.12 -2.32 32.81
C ILE A 7 2.54 -2.72 31.39
N GLN A 8 3.45 -3.67 31.21
CA GLN A 8 3.71 -4.29 29.90
C GLN A 8 2.47 -5.04 29.38
N ILE A 9 1.78 -5.81 30.24
CA ILE A 9 0.48 -6.41 29.90
C ILE A 9 -0.58 -5.33 29.60
N ILE A 10 -0.53 -4.16 30.24
CA ILE A 10 -1.44 -3.04 29.93
C ILE A 10 -1.06 -2.31 28.64
N VAL A 11 0.22 -2.22 28.28
CA VAL A 11 0.67 -1.79 26.94
C VAL A 11 0.17 -2.80 25.91
N ILE A 12 0.34 -4.10 26.14
CA ILE A 12 -0.26 -5.18 25.32
C ILE A 12 -1.79 -5.07 25.29
N VAL A 13 -2.47 -4.64 26.36
CA VAL A 13 -3.93 -4.42 26.35
C VAL A 13 -4.33 -3.13 25.62
N LEU A 14 -3.46 -2.13 25.48
CA LEU A 14 -3.77 -0.85 24.81
C LEU A 14 -3.32 -0.80 23.34
N THR A 15 -2.22 -1.48 22.98
CA THR A 15 -1.78 -1.68 21.59
C THR A 15 -2.35 -2.98 20.99
N CYS A 16 -2.43 -4.07 21.77
CA CYS A 16 -2.91 -5.38 21.33
C CYS A 16 -4.30 -5.76 21.89
N PHE A 17 -5.17 -4.79 22.24
CA PHE A 17 -6.63 -5.00 22.11
C PHE A 17 -7.09 -5.15 20.64
N SER A 18 -6.20 -5.54 19.74
CA SER A 18 -6.39 -6.61 18.74
C SER A 18 -7.17 -7.83 19.27
N LEU A 19 -6.78 -8.38 20.42
CA LEU A 19 -7.19 -9.73 20.85
C LEU A 19 -8.16 -9.73 22.05
N THR A 20 -8.62 -10.92 22.45
CA THR A 20 -9.61 -11.18 23.52
C THR A 20 -8.95 -11.82 24.74
N LEU A 21 -9.42 -11.48 25.95
CA LEU A 21 -9.00 -12.16 27.18
C LEU A 21 -9.56 -13.59 27.21
N GLU A 22 -8.68 -14.58 27.42
CA GLU A 22 -8.94 -15.67 28.37
C GLU A 22 -7.61 -16.30 28.83
N HIS A 23 -7.62 -16.89 30.04
CA HIS A 23 -6.53 -17.63 30.69
C HIS A 23 -5.13 -16.97 30.85
N VAL A 24 -4.87 -16.44 32.06
CA VAL A 24 -3.53 -16.50 32.69
C VAL A 24 -3.69 -16.95 34.14
N ILE A 25 -3.12 -18.10 34.49
CA ILE A 25 -2.96 -18.60 35.87
C ILE A 25 -1.56 -19.21 35.99
N GLU A 26 -0.83 -18.81 37.04
CA GLU A 26 0.37 -19.43 37.62
C GLU A 26 1.55 -19.80 36.69
N THR A 27 2.57 -18.94 36.69
CA THR A 27 3.96 -19.35 36.94
C THR A 27 4.70 -18.24 37.69
N ASP A 28 5.47 -18.60 38.73
CA ASP A 28 6.22 -17.66 39.57
C ASP A 28 7.72 -17.71 39.22
N TYR A 29 8.17 -16.80 38.35
CA TYR A 29 9.59 -16.58 38.06
C TYR A 29 9.94 -15.09 38.03
N HIS A 30 11.17 -14.76 38.47
CA HIS A 30 11.64 -13.38 38.66
C HIS A 30 12.34 -12.83 37.42
N ALA A 31 11.70 -11.88 36.72
CA ALA A 31 12.28 -11.17 35.58
C ALA A 31 12.93 -9.82 35.96
N PRO A 32 14.04 -9.40 35.31
CA PRO A 32 14.62 -8.05 35.41
C PRO A 32 13.79 -6.99 34.63
N PRO A 33 14.06 -5.68 34.82
CA PRO A 33 13.36 -4.61 34.10
C PRO A 33 13.79 -4.49 32.62
N VAL A 34 12.89 -3.92 31.81
CA VAL A 34 13.08 -3.60 30.38
C VAL A 34 12.98 -2.08 30.21
N GLY A 35 13.84 -1.47 29.39
CA GLY A 35 13.96 -0.01 29.32
C GLY A 35 13.36 0.68 28.09
N ASP A 36 13.53 0.16 26.87
CA ASP A 36 13.11 0.80 25.61
C ASP A 36 12.61 -0.25 24.59
N VAL A 37 11.74 0.15 23.65
CA VAL A 37 11.04 -0.78 22.74
C VAL A 37 10.87 -0.22 21.32
N GLY A 38 11.41 -0.93 20.33
CA GLY A 38 11.24 -0.66 18.90
C GLY A 38 10.12 -1.50 18.27
N TYR A 39 9.41 -0.92 17.30
CA TYR A 39 8.30 -1.54 16.57
C TYR A 39 8.55 -1.54 15.06
N GLY A 40 8.32 -2.67 14.39
CA GLY A 40 8.36 -2.79 12.94
C GLY A 40 7.37 -3.85 12.42
N ARG A 41 7.18 -3.90 11.09
CA ARG A 41 6.24 -4.84 10.44
C ARG A 41 6.51 -6.33 10.70
N GLY A 42 7.70 -6.69 11.18
CA GLY A 42 8.13 -8.07 11.46
C GLY A 42 8.24 -8.46 12.93
N GLY A 43 8.02 -7.55 13.89
CA GLY A 43 8.14 -7.88 15.31
C GLY A 43 8.31 -6.69 16.26
N ILE A 44 8.51 -7.03 17.54
CA ILE A 44 8.82 -6.10 18.64
C ILE A 44 10.26 -6.40 19.10
N VAL A 45 11.05 -5.35 19.35
CA VAL A 45 12.42 -5.47 19.89
C VAL A 45 12.52 -4.69 21.19
N ALA A 46 13.06 -5.30 22.25
CA ALA A 46 13.12 -4.72 23.59
C ALA A 46 14.52 -4.83 24.22
N GLU A 47 14.82 -3.90 25.13
CA GLU A 47 16.09 -3.78 25.88
C GLU A 47 16.25 -4.84 26.99
N SER A 48 17.48 -5.29 27.25
CA SER A 48 17.84 -6.22 28.34
C SER A 48 19.13 -5.78 29.06
N ASP A 49 19.12 -5.81 30.39
CA ASP A 49 20.11 -5.18 31.27
C ASP A 49 21.27 -6.12 31.71
N ARG A 50 21.54 -7.20 30.94
CA ARG A 50 22.64 -8.16 31.15
C ARG A 50 23.10 -8.83 29.84
N ASP A 51 24.33 -9.33 29.85
CA ASP A 51 25.02 -10.06 28.75
C ASP A 51 24.42 -11.45 28.40
N THR A 52 23.13 -11.69 28.65
CA THR A 52 22.41 -12.93 28.32
C THR A 52 20.96 -12.62 27.92
N PHE A 53 20.59 -12.92 26.67
CA PHE A 53 19.20 -12.98 26.21
C PHE A 53 18.58 -14.32 26.62
N ASP A 54 17.82 -14.35 27.72
CA ASP A 54 17.01 -15.52 28.08
C ASP A 54 15.69 -15.57 27.29
N SER A 55 15.28 -16.77 26.89
CA SER A 55 14.19 -17.01 25.95
C SER A 55 12.80 -16.82 26.55
N TRP A 56 11.92 -16.12 25.82
CA TRP A 56 10.48 -16.31 25.88
C TRP A 56 10.02 -17.06 24.62
N GLU A 57 9.48 -18.27 24.77
CA GLU A 57 8.65 -18.88 23.72
C GLU A 57 7.26 -18.25 23.81
N ASP A 58 6.95 -17.35 22.88
CA ASP A 58 5.59 -16.84 22.69
C ASP A 58 4.94 -17.53 21.46
N ALA A 59 3.63 -17.75 21.51
CA ALA A 59 2.95 -18.84 20.81
C ALA A 59 2.74 -18.65 19.29
N THR A 60 3.50 -17.77 18.64
CA THR A 60 3.29 -17.34 17.24
C THR A 60 4.29 -17.94 16.23
N GLY A 61 5.33 -18.65 16.68
CA GLY A 61 6.22 -19.42 15.80
C GLY A 61 7.05 -18.60 14.80
N GLY A 62 7.21 -17.30 15.04
CA GLY A 62 8.19 -16.46 14.36
C GLY A 62 9.58 -16.57 15.03
N HIS A 63 10.65 -16.43 14.25
CA HIS A 63 12.00 -16.40 14.82
C HIS A 63 12.21 -15.12 15.65
N SER A 64 12.46 -15.29 16.95
CA SER A 64 12.86 -14.20 17.84
C SER A 64 14.27 -13.71 17.51
N MET A 65 14.51 -12.39 17.59
CA MET A 65 15.86 -11.83 17.42
C MET A 65 16.87 -12.31 18.49
N SER A 66 16.42 -12.99 19.55
CA SER A 66 17.33 -13.63 20.52
C SER A 66 18.22 -14.71 19.89
N ALA A 67 17.84 -15.30 18.74
CA ALA A 67 18.68 -16.26 18.02
C ALA A 67 19.86 -15.58 17.29
N MET A 68 19.68 -14.35 16.79
CA MET A 68 20.61 -13.64 15.90
C MET A 68 22.00 -13.43 16.50
N PHE A 69 22.10 -13.34 17.84
CA PHE A 69 23.33 -12.99 18.55
C PHE A 69 23.97 -14.17 19.31
N ALA A 70 23.30 -15.33 19.39
CA ALA A 70 23.75 -16.46 20.22
C ALA A 70 24.41 -17.59 19.41
N GLU A 71 23.88 -17.93 18.23
CA GLU A 71 24.36 -19.09 17.43
C GLU A 71 25.20 -18.69 16.20
N GLY A 72 25.21 -17.40 15.85
CA GLY A 72 26.04 -16.84 14.78
C GLY A 72 27.53 -16.80 15.14
N GLY A 73 28.23 -17.93 14.97
CA GLY A 73 29.65 -18.14 15.32
C GLY A 73 30.69 -17.35 14.54
N LEU A 74 30.50 -16.05 14.34
CA LEU A 74 31.41 -15.12 13.67
C LEU A 74 32.23 -14.33 14.70
N LYS A 75 33.54 -14.61 14.74
CA LYS A 75 34.51 -13.69 15.37
C LYS A 75 34.69 -12.43 14.53
N THR A 76 33.93 -11.40 14.84
CA THR A 76 34.27 -10.01 14.52
C THR A 76 34.96 -9.39 15.74
N ASP A 77 35.86 -8.42 15.54
CA ASP A 77 36.64 -7.80 16.63
C ASP A 77 35.84 -6.78 17.49
N TYR A 78 34.51 -6.96 17.57
CA TYR A 78 33.56 -6.06 18.24
C TYR A 78 32.46 -6.85 18.97
N GLU A 79 32.67 -7.16 20.24
CA GLU A 79 31.64 -7.75 21.12
C GLU A 79 30.52 -6.72 21.40
N LEU A 80 29.25 -7.12 21.24
CA LEU A 80 28.07 -6.29 21.48
C LEU A 80 27.74 -6.20 22.99
N SER A 81 28.50 -5.42 23.75
CA SER A 81 28.27 -5.25 25.20
C SER A 81 27.19 -4.20 25.52
N ASN A 82 26.09 -4.63 26.13
CA ASN A 82 24.89 -3.87 26.54
C ASN A 82 24.30 -2.87 25.52
N ILE A 83 23.13 -3.22 24.99
CA ILE A 83 22.25 -2.36 24.17
C ILE A 83 21.38 -1.49 25.11
N ASN A 84 21.24 -0.19 24.81
CA ASN A 84 20.49 0.78 25.63
C ASN A 84 19.17 1.28 24.97
N SER A 85 19.04 1.17 23.65
CA SER A 85 17.91 1.75 22.90
C SER A 85 17.89 1.20 21.47
N VAL A 86 16.71 0.97 20.91
CA VAL A 86 16.52 0.42 19.55
C VAL A 86 15.43 1.20 18.82
N SER A 87 15.72 1.58 17.56
CA SER A 87 14.77 2.25 16.66
C SER A 87 14.67 1.48 15.35
N MET A 88 13.47 1.36 14.76
CA MET A 88 13.25 0.60 13.51
C MET A 88 12.75 1.51 12.39
N THR A 89 13.12 1.16 11.15
CA THR A 89 12.56 1.77 9.94
C THR A 89 11.08 1.38 9.76
N PRO A 90 10.21 2.26 9.23
CA PRO A 90 8.76 1.98 9.13
C PRO A 90 8.37 0.76 8.28
N ASN A 91 9.24 0.32 7.36
CA ASN A 91 9.03 -0.91 6.58
C ASN A 91 9.48 -2.18 7.33
N GLY A 92 10.07 -2.05 8.51
CA GLY A 92 10.62 -3.14 9.32
C GLY A 92 11.96 -3.70 8.82
N LYS A 93 12.54 -3.19 7.73
CA LYS A 93 13.72 -3.83 7.10
C LYS A 93 15.01 -3.61 7.90
N TYR A 94 15.20 -2.42 8.44
CA TYR A 94 16.41 -2.07 9.19
C TYR A 94 16.09 -1.69 10.63
N ALA A 95 16.88 -2.22 11.56
CA ALA A 95 16.92 -1.85 12.97
C ALA A 95 18.20 -1.06 13.26
N VAL A 96 18.11 -0.10 14.17
CA VAL A 96 19.22 0.76 14.59
C VAL A 96 19.39 0.64 16.10
N VAL A 97 20.62 0.33 16.51
CA VAL A 97 20.95 -0.11 17.87
C VAL A 97 21.91 0.90 18.51
N GLY A 98 21.51 1.48 19.64
CA GLY A 98 22.37 2.26 20.54
C GLY A 98 22.97 1.37 21.62
N GLN A 99 24.29 1.46 21.83
CA GLN A 99 25.05 0.55 22.69
C GLN A 99 25.97 1.28 23.67
N ASN A 100 26.37 0.58 24.74
CA ASN A 100 27.26 1.14 25.77
C ASN A 100 28.71 1.31 25.32
N GLN A 101 29.23 0.43 24.46
CA GLN A 101 30.59 0.54 23.96
C GLN A 101 30.60 0.85 22.46
N GLY A 102 30.85 2.12 22.13
CA GLY A 102 31.02 2.58 20.76
C GLY A 102 29.80 3.26 20.14
N PRO A 103 29.87 3.53 18.82
CA PRO A 103 28.84 4.25 18.09
C PRO A 103 27.64 3.35 17.71
N PRO A 104 26.49 3.95 17.36
CA PRO A 104 25.32 3.19 16.91
C PRO A 104 25.60 2.30 15.69
N GLN A 105 24.81 1.25 15.55
CA GLN A 105 24.88 0.29 14.44
C GLN A 105 23.54 0.12 13.74
N ILE A 106 23.58 -0.16 12.44
CA ILE A 106 22.41 -0.40 11.59
C ILE A 106 22.47 -1.84 11.10
N TRP A 107 21.42 -2.59 11.36
CA TRP A 107 21.27 -4.02 11.05
C TRP A 107 20.11 -4.21 10.09
N ASP A 108 20.27 -5.13 9.12
CA ASP A 108 19.18 -5.65 8.31
C ASP A 108 18.42 -6.70 9.14
N ALA A 109 17.22 -6.34 9.58
CA ALA A 109 16.37 -7.17 10.44
C ALA A 109 15.64 -8.29 9.67
N VAL A 110 15.87 -8.41 8.36
CA VAL A 110 15.34 -9.50 7.50
C VAL A 110 16.44 -10.48 7.11
N ASN A 111 17.68 -9.99 6.95
CA ASN A 111 18.84 -10.78 6.51
C ASN A 111 19.88 -11.02 7.62
N GLU A 112 19.60 -10.56 8.84
CA GLU A 112 20.41 -10.71 10.06
C GLU A 112 21.86 -10.19 9.96
N GLN A 113 22.10 -9.16 9.14
CA GLN A 113 23.45 -8.65 8.84
C GLN A 113 23.65 -7.21 9.30
N LEU A 114 24.83 -6.93 9.88
CA LEU A 114 25.30 -5.57 10.12
C LEU A 114 25.50 -4.85 8.77
N VAL A 115 24.68 -3.84 8.51
CA VAL A 115 24.74 -3.01 7.29
C VAL A 115 25.80 -1.92 7.42
N SER A 116 25.88 -1.28 8.59
CA SER A 116 26.79 -0.17 8.83
C SER A 116 26.99 0.08 10.33
N SER A 117 28.16 0.57 10.71
CA SER A 117 28.41 1.18 12.02
C SER A 117 28.74 2.65 11.84
N MET A 118 28.13 3.50 12.66
CA MET A 118 28.30 4.95 12.56
C MET A 118 29.71 5.38 12.97
N GLN A 119 30.21 6.47 12.42
CA GLN A 119 31.55 7.00 12.71
C GLN A 119 31.47 8.04 13.82
N GLY A 120 32.20 7.86 14.92
CA GLY A 120 32.27 8.86 15.99
C GLY A 120 33.05 8.38 17.23
N PRO A 121 33.49 9.32 18.11
CA PRO A 121 34.23 9.00 19.33
C PRO A 121 33.30 8.70 20.54
N SER A 122 32.08 8.23 20.30
CA SER A 122 31.08 7.98 21.34
C SER A 122 31.44 6.75 22.19
N LYS A 123 31.66 6.96 23.50
CA LYS A 123 31.96 5.90 24.48
C LYS A 123 30.73 5.39 25.24
N HIS A 124 29.54 5.76 24.76
CA HIS A 124 28.22 5.36 25.24
C HIS A 124 27.21 6.06 24.32
N CYS A 125 26.23 5.34 23.78
CA CYS A 125 25.04 5.93 23.17
C CYS A 125 23.76 5.38 23.84
N GLY A 126 23.04 6.25 24.55
CA GLY A 126 21.99 5.86 25.50
C GLY A 126 20.56 5.90 24.94
N LYS A 127 20.30 6.74 23.93
CA LYS A 127 19.00 6.82 23.23
C LYS A 127 19.23 7.10 21.76
N VAL A 128 18.51 6.41 20.87
CA VAL A 128 18.58 6.59 19.40
C VAL A 128 17.20 6.74 18.77
N ALA A 129 17.09 7.49 17.67
CA ALA A 129 15.89 7.55 16.84
C ALA A 129 16.20 7.89 15.38
N LEU A 130 15.47 7.27 14.44
CA LEU A 130 15.49 7.65 13.03
C LEU A 130 14.62 8.89 12.78
N ALA A 131 15.17 9.87 12.08
CA ALA A 131 14.55 11.16 11.76
C ALA A 131 14.62 11.48 10.25
N CYS A 132 13.93 12.54 9.81
CA CYS A 132 13.85 13.01 8.42
C CYS A 132 13.73 11.86 7.40
N SER A 133 12.60 11.12 7.42
CA SER A 133 12.35 9.99 6.53
C SER A 133 13.43 8.89 6.57
N CYS A 134 14.02 8.66 7.76
CA CYS A 134 15.14 7.74 8.01
C CYS A 134 16.47 8.12 7.33
N THR A 135 16.64 9.36 6.85
CA THR A 135 17.92 9.85 6.31
C THR A 135 18.91 10.24 7.41
N LEU A 136 18.41 10.61 8.58
CA LEU A 136 19.19 10.98 9.76
C LEU A 136 18.96 9.99 10.89
N LEU A 137 20.02 9.69 11.62
CA LEU A 137 19.98 9.03 12.92
C LEU A 137 20.35 10.06 13.97
N VAL A 138 19.47 10.26 14.94
CA VAL A 138 19.70 11.13 16.09
C VAL A 138 20.01 10.27 17.31
N GLY A 139 20.99 10.64 18.13
CA GLY A 139 21.27 9.94 19.37
C GLY A 139 21.96 10.78 20.43
N LEU A 140 21.86 10.33 21.68
CA LEU A 140 22.55 10.92 22.83
C LEU A 140 23.83 10.16 23.13
N ALA A 141 24.96 10.87 23.09
CA ALA A 141 26.27 10.33 23.39
C ALA A 141 26.88 10.99 24.64
N ASN A 142 27.58 10.20 25.48
CA ASN A 142 28.33 10.75 26.60
C ASN A 142 29.75 11.14 26.15
N ASP A 143 30.18 12.38 26.43
CA ASP A 143 31.54 12.88 26.13
C ASP A 143 32.49 12.88 27.34
N GLY A 144 32.03 12.38 28.49
CA GLY A 144 32.83 12.19 29.71
C GLY A 144 33.05 13.44 30.55
N ALA A 145 32.48 14.59 30.17
CA ALA A 145 32.61 15.84 30.92
C ALA A 145 31.61 15.97 32.10
N ASP A 146 30.46 15.31 31.99
CA ASP A 146 29.37 15.32 32.97
C ASP A 146 28.55 14.01 32.84
N THR A 147 28.17 13.39 33.96
CA THR A 147 27.32 12.19 33.96
C THR A 147 25.83 12.50 33.87
N GLN A 148 25.42 13.77 33.98
CA GLN A 148 24.03 14.21 34.01
C GLN A 148 23.55 14.92 32.73
N SER A 149 24.42 15.16 31.74
CA SER A 149 24.04 15.73 30.44
C SER A 149 24.75 15.04 29.28
N CYS A 150 23.97 14.51 28.34
CA CYS A 150 24.50 13.95 27.11
C CYS A 150 24.67 15.02 26.04
N VAL A 151 25.53 14.72 25.06
CA VAL A 151 25.74 15.49 23.85
C VAL A 151 24.83 14.94 22.77
N LEU A 152 24.12 15.82 22.07
CA LEU A 152 23.38 15.42 20.88
C LEU A 152 24.36 15.13 19.74
N GLN A 153 24.27 13.94 19.17
CA GLN A 153 24.95 13.56 17.95
C GLN A 153 23.92 13.18 16.88
N ILE A 154 24.21 13.57 15.64
CA ILE A 154 23.38 13.29 14.47
C ILE A 154 24.29 12.66 13.43
N TRP A 155 23.86 11.56 12.82
CA TRP A 155 24.56 10.87 11.75
C TRP A 155 23.71 10.84 10.49
N ASP A 156 24.37 11.00 9.35
CA ASP A 156 23.81 10.73 8.03
C ASP A 156 23.78 9.20 7.83
N VAL A 157 22.58 8.61 7.76
CA VAL A 157 22.36 7.16 7.76
C VAL A 157 23.04 6.47 6.57
N ASN A 158 23.05 7.14 5.42
CA ASN A 158 23.57 6.59 4.16
C ASN A 158 25.10 6.56 4.11
N THR A 159 25.77 7.51 4.75
CA THR A 159 27.23 7.63 4.76
C THR A 159 27.88 7.19 6.07
N GLY A 160 27.09 6.98 7.12
CA GLY A 160 27.53 6.65 8.48
C GLY A 160 28.28 7.80 9.19
N LYS A 161 28.32 9.01 8.64
CA LYS A 161 29.15 10.12 9.14
C LYS A 161 28.37 11.03 10.08
N LEU A 162 29.06 11.53 11.11
CA LEU A 162 28.55 12.64 11.94
C LEU A 162 28.24 13.87 11.07
N VAL A 163 27.05 14.43 11.29
CA VAL A 163 26.66 15.75 10.79
C VAL A 163 27.25 16.80 11.72
N GLN A 164 28.00 17.75 11.17
CA GLN A 164 28.64 18.79 11.97
C GLN A 164 27.64 19.88 12.36
N LEU A 165 27.18 19.83 13.62
CA LEU A 165 26.41 20.92 14.23
C LEU A 165 27.30 22.18 14.38
N THR A 166 26.67 23.36 14.25
CA THR A 166 27.33 24.67 14.43
C THR A 166 27.85 24.88 15.86
N HIS A 167 27.12 24.37 16.85
CA HIS A 167 27.45 24.41 18.27
C HIS A 167 27.13 23.05 18.92
N GLN A 168 27.84 22.71 20.00
CA GLN A 168 27.62 21.47 20.75
C GLN A 168 26.33 21.58 21.58
N ILE A 169 25.27 20.88 21.18
CA ILE A 169 24.00 20.84 21.90
C ILE A 169 24.08 19.78 23.01
N ARG A 170 23.69 20.15 24.23
CA ARG A 170 23.53 19.23 25.37
C ARG A 170 22.06 19.11 25.76
N CYS A 171 21.61 17.90 26.01
CA CYS A 171 20.28 17.58 26.53
C CYS A 171 20.30 16.22 27.25
N ALA A 172 19.27 15.94 28.03
CA ALA A 172 19.17 14.70 28.81
C ALA A 172 18.24 13.67 28.16
N THR A 173 17.21 14.13 27.45
CA THR A 173 16.29 13.27 26.70
C THR A 173 15.67 14.06 25.54
N PHE A 174 15.20 13.36 24.51
CA PHE A 174 14.58 13.95 23.33
C PHE A 174 13.38 13.12 22.84
N THR A 175 12.52 13.76 22.04
CA THR A 175 11.54 13.11 21.16
C THR A 175 11.50 13.83 19.80
N LEU A 176 10.90 13.21 18.80
CA LEU A 176 10.68 13.81 17.47
C LEU A 176 9.26 14.37 17.38
N SER A 177 9.07 15.35 16.48
CA SER A 177 7.74 15.76 16.00
C SER A 177 7.11 14.67 15.12
N ASN A 178 5.80 14.75 14.86
CA ASN A 178 5.07 13.79 14.03
C ASN A 178 5.58 13.75 12.58
N ASN A 179 6.12 14.87 12.08
CA ASN A 179 6.75 14.96 10.76
C ASN A 179 8.24 14.54 10.75
N SER A 180 8.77 14.06 11.88
CA SER A 180 10.16 13.64 12.11
C SER A 180 11.25 14.66 11.69
N SER A 181 10.88 15.93 11.49
CA SER A 181 11.77 17.00 11.01
C SER A 181 12.29 17.90 12.13
N ASN A 182 11.59 17.94 13.26
CA ASN A 182 11.99 18.68 14.45
C ASN A 182 12.35 17.72 15.58
N LEU A 183 13.38 18.08 16.34
CA LEU A 183 13.78 17.38 17.55
C LEU A 183 13.44 18.24 18.76
N ILE A 184 12.59 17.72 19.64
CA ILE A 184 12.18 18.38 20.88
C ILE A 184 12.99 17.77 22.02
N MET A 185 13.82 18.57 22.65
CA MET A 185 14.83 18.15 23.64
C MET A 185 14.52 18.74 25.01
N ALA A 186 14.71 17.98 26.08
CA ALA A 186 14.67 18.48 27.46
C ALA A 186 16.05 18.36 28.14
N GLY A 187 16.36 19.31 29.02
CA GLY A 187 17.57 19.30 29.85
C GLY A 187 17.49 20.23 31.06
N ASN A 188 18.45 20.09 31.97
CA ASN A 188 18.67 21.05 33.05
C ASN A 188 19.33 22.32 32.51
N GLN A 189 19.02 23.48 33.08
CA GLN A 189 19.78 24.70 32.77
C GLN A 189 21.23 24.61 33.31
N THR A 190 22.20 25.11 32.55
CA THR A 190 23.63 25.05 32.92
C THR A 190 24.01 25.89 34.15
N HIS A 191 23.16 26.83 34.56
CA HIS A 191 23.41 27.76 35.66
C HIS A 191 22.21 27.92 36.62
N GLY A 192 21.19 27.04 36.52
CA GLY A 192 19.94 27.14 37.28
C GLY A 192 19.39 25.76 37.65
N ARG A 193 18.42 25.70 38.57
CA ARG A 193 17.81 24.42 39.02
C ARG A 193 16.58 23.99 38.20
N GLY A 194 16.18 24.81 37.23
CA GLY A 194 15.02 24.59 36.39
C GLY A 194 15.35 23.89 35.08
N ILE A 195 14.31 23.62 34.31
CA ILE A 195 14.34 22.83 33.07
C ILE A 195 14.21 23.76 31.87
N SER A 196 14.86 23.39 30.77
CA SER A 196 14.56 23.93 29.44
C SER A 196 14.06 22.85 28.48
N VAL A 197 13.17 23.26 27.58
CA VAL A 197 12.76 22.50 26.39
C VAL A 197 13.18 23.30 25.15
N GLY A 198 13.94 22.68 24.25
CA GLY A 198 14.43 23.28 23.02
C GLY A 198 13.93 22.54 21.78
N ILE A 199 13.58 23.29 20.72
CA ILE A 199 13.18 22.74 19.42
C ILE A 199 14.31 22.99 18.41
N LEU A 200 14.89 21.91 17.90
CA LEU A 200 15.91 21.92 16.84
C LEU A 200 15.29 21.47 15.52
N ASP A 201 15.30 22.33 14.51
CA ASP A 201 15.01 21.98 13.12
C ASP A 201 16.20 21.17 12.57
N LEU A 202 15.97 19.90 12.24
CA LEU A 202 17.00 18.99 11.75
C LEU A 202 17.41 19.28 10.29
N ASN A 203 16.56 19.94 9.51
CA ASN A 203 16.83 20.28 8.11
C ASN A 203 17.74 21.51 7.99
N ASN A 204 17.59 22.48 8.90
CA ASN A 204 18.44 23.68 8.95
C ASN A 204 19.53 23.65 10.04
N SER A 205 19.56 22.61 10.89
CA SER A 205 20.40 22.55 12.11
C SER A 205 20.23 23.76 13.05
N GLY A 206 19.03 24.37 13.03
CA GLY A 206 18.73 25.62 13.73
C GLY A 206 17.92 25.36 15.00
N LEU A 207 18.40 25.85 16.14
CA LEU A 207 17.64 25.86 17.40
C LEU A 207 16.63 27.02 17.34
N THR A 208 15.36 26.73 17.04
CA THR A 208 14.34 27.72 16.65
C THR A 208 13.58 28.31 17.83
N GLN A 209 13.41 27.55 18.91
CA GLN A 209 12.70 27.97 20.11
C GLN A 209 13.31 27.31 21.35
N ILE A 210 13.49 28.07 22.42
CA ILE A 210 13.82 27.56 23.75
C ILE A 210 12.75 28.07 24.71
N LYS A 211 12.23 27.18 25.56
CA LYS A 211 11.37 27.54 26.69
C LYS A 211 12.04 27.08 27.97
N SER A 212 11.95 27.87 29.02
CA SER A 212 12.62 27.54 30.28
C SER A 212 11.91 28.13 31.48
N ASP A 213 11.76 27.36 32.56
CA ASP A 213 11.53 27.95 33.88
C ASP A 213 12.85 28.08 34.63
N THR A 214 13.04 29.24 35.27
CA THR A 214 14.20 29.61 36.07
C THR A 214 13.92 29.60 37.57
N ASN A 215 12.66 29.46 37.98
CA ASN A 215 12.19 29.82 39.33
C ASN A 215 12.14 28.63 40.30
N GLN A 216 11.91 27.41 39.81
CA GLN A 216 11.75 26.23 40.66
C GLN A 216 12.65 25.05 40.24
N SER A 217 12.92 24.16 41.19
CA SER A 217 13.55 22.86 40.92
C SER A 217 12.50 21.76 40.93
N TYR A 218 12.50 20.94 39.89
CA TYR A 218 11.50 19.90 39.66
C TYR A 218 12.04 18.48 39.91
N GLY A 219 13.14 18.34 40.66
CA GLY A 219 13.76 17.06 40.98
C GLY A 219 15.11 16.88 40.30
N GLY A 220 15.44 15.64 39.95
CA GLY A 220 16.60 15.28 39.14
C GLY A 220 16.37 15.47 37.64
N THR A 221 17.41 15.16 36.87
CA THR A 221 17.50 15.35 35.43
C THR A 221 16.32 14.72 34.65
N PRO A 222 15.73 15.43 33.67
CA PRO A 222 14.74 14.88 32.74
C PRO A 222 15.16 13.55 32.10
N SER A 223 14.35 12.51 32.28
CA SER A 223 14.60 11.19 31.68
C SER A 223 13.54 10.78 30.65
N PHE A 224 12.37 11.43 30.67
CA PHE A 224 11.27 11.20 29.73
C PHE A 224 10.81 12.52 29.11
N ILE A 225 10.45 12.48 27.82
CA ILE A 225 9.74 13.56 27.14
C ILE A 225 8.80 12.95 26.10
N THR A 226 7.59 13.50 25.99
CA THR A 226 6.59 13.16 24.95
C THR A 226 5.81 14.40 24.53
N LEU A 227 5.02 14.30 23.46
CA LEU A 227 4.22 15.38 22.86
C LEU A 227 2.72 15.03 22.85
N THR A 228 1.87 16.05 22.79
CA THR A 228 0.48 15.88 22.36
C THR A 228 0.38 15.67 20.85
N PRO A 229 -0.67 14.98 20.35
CA PRO A 229 -0.85 14.75 18.91
C PRO A 229 -0.87 16.03 18.06
N ASP A 230 -1.36 17.16 18.61
CA ASP A 230 -1.36 18.47 17.95
C ASP A 230 -0.05 19.27 18.09
N GLU A 231 1.00 18.66 18.65
CA GLU A 231 2.31 19.24 19.00
C GLU A 231 2.25 20.51 19.87
N ARG A 232 1.15 20.76 20.59
CA ARG A 232 1.04 21.90 21.49
C ARG A 232 1.81 21.74 22.79
N TYR A 233 1.77 20.56 23.41
CA TYR A 233 2.33 20.39 24.75
C TYR A 233 3.49 19.38 24.73
N ALA A 234 4.63 19.78 25.28
CA ALA A 234 5.71 18.87 25.63
C ALA A 234 5.62 18.51 27.12
N ILE A 235 5.46 17.23 27.42
CA ILE A 235 5.38 16.70 28.79
C ILE A 235 6.74 16.07 29.14
N VAL A 236 7.44 16.67 30.10
CA VAL A 236 8.78 16.25 30.55
C VAL A 236 8.69 15.57 31.90
N GLY A 237 9.24 14.35 32.03
CA GLY A 237 9.23 13.57 33.28
C GLY A 237 10.58 13.64 34.01
N CYS A 238 10.55 14.13 35.25
CA CYS A 238 11.73 14.42 36.08
C CYS A 238 11.67 13.63 37.40
N PRO A 239 12.56 12.63 37.61
CA PRO A 239 12.57 11.83 38.83
C PRO A 239 12.87 12.66 40.08
N SER A 240 11.97 12.65 41.05
CA SER A 240 12.07 13.40 42.31
C SER A 240 12.28 12.45 43.49
N GLY A 241 13.48 11.85 43.56
CA GLY A 241 13.84 10.87 44.58
C GLY A 241 13.41 9.43 44.24
N PRO A 242 13.40 8.50 45.21
CA PRO A 242 13.20 7.06 44.92
C PRO A 242 11.80 6.67 44.43
N ALA A 243 10.78 7.45 44.79
CA ALA A 243 9.36 7.08 44.69
C ALA A 243 8.46 8.26 44.28
N SER A 244 8.95 9.16 43.45
CA SER A 244 8.12 10.17 42.78
C SER A 244 8.75 10.67 41.49
N THR A 245 7.89 11.08 40.56
CA THR A 245 8.23 11.79 39.32
C THR A 245 7.41 13.07 39.29
N ASN A 246 8.05 14.19 38.99
CA ASN A 246 7.37 15.42 38.65
C ASN A 246 7.25 15.49 37.12
N TYR A 247 6.02 15.59 36.61
CA TYR A 247 5.76 15.87 35.20
C TYR A 247 5.63 17.38 35.02
N VAL A 248 6.26 17.90 33.98
CA VAL A 248 6.41 19.34 33.71
C VAL A 248 5.94 19.60 32.27
N VAL A 249 4.86 20.36 32.12
CA VAL A 249 4.15 20.56 30.84
C VAL A 249 4.45 21.95 30.29
N PHE A 250 5.08 22.01 29.12
CA PHE A 250 5.37 23.24 28.38
C PHE A 250 4.41 23.38 27.19
N ASP A 251 3.62 24.47 27.15
CA ASP A 251 2.90 24.89 25.95
C ASP A 251 3.91 25.45 24.94
N LEU A 252 4.08 24.78 23.79
CA LEU A 252 4.98 25.13 22.71
C LEU A 252 4.43 26.27 21.82
N LYS A 253 3.11 26.50 21.79
CA LYS A 253 2.48 27.54 20.95
C LYS A 253 2.54 28.95 21.57
N THR A 254 2.74 29.08 22.88
CA THR A 254 2.94 30.40 23.55
C THR A 254 4.24 31.10 23.14
N GLN A 255 4.23 32.37 22.71
CA GLN A 255 5.44 33.09 22.28
C GLN A 255 6.37 33.59 23.41
N GLN A 256 6.05 33.31 24.68
CA GLN A 256 6.91 33.65 25.82
C GLN A 256 7.96 32.57 26.07
N GLU A 257 9.23 32.97 26.23
CA GLU A 257 10.36 32.08 26.50
C GLU A 257 10.40 31.59 27.96
N SER A 258 9.91 32.42 28.89
CA SER A 258 9.81 32.16 30.32
C SER A 258 8.34 32.11 30.75
N VAL A 259 7.75 30.92 30.71
CA VAL A 259 6.40 30.62 31.21
C VAL A 259 6.55 29.62 32.35
N GLN A 260 5.82 29.79 33.47
CA GLN A 260 5.76 28.73 34.47
C GLN A 260 4.99 27.52 33.89
N PRO A 261 5.63 26.34 33.79
CA PRO A 261 4.98 25.14 33.26
C PRO A 261 3.95 24.61 34.25
N PHE A 262 2.92 23.93 33.75
CA PHE A 262 1.99 23.19 34.60
C PHE A 262 2.70 21.95 35.15
N THR A 263 2.54 21.64 36.43
CA THR A 263 3.26 20.50 37.04
C THR A 263 2.39 19.64 37.96
N ILE A 264 2.59 18.33 37.88
CA ILE A 264 1.97 17.32 38.75
C ILE A 264 3.04 16.34 39.26
N ALA A 265 2.92 15.91 40.52
CA ALA A 265 3.82 14.94 41.14
C ALA A 265 3.10 13.60 41.36
N LEU A 266 3.68 12.50 40.89
CA LEU A 266 3.08 11.15 40.93
C LEU A 266 4.11 10.10 41.36
N ASP A 267 3.75 9.16 42.24
CA ASP A 267 4.58 7.97 42.54
C ASP A 267 4.57 7.02 41.34
N SER A 268 5.48 7.26 40.40
CA SER A 268 5.50 6.67 39.06
C SER A 268 6.93 6.67 38.54
N GLU A 269 7.19 5.84 37.54
CA GLU A 269 8.43 5.92 36.76
C GLU A 269 8.14 6.66 35.44
N PRO A 270 9.00 7.60 35.00
CA PRO A 270 8.65 8.51 33.91
C PRO A 270 8.27 7.80 32.60
N LYS A 271 8.89 6.65 32.33
CA LYS A 271 8.64 5.80 31.15
C LYS A 271 7.24 5.13 31.16
N CYS A 272 6.55 5.08 32.30
CA CYS A 272 5.23 4.46 32.44
C CYS A 272 4.05 5.40 32.08
N SER A 273 4.27 6.36 31.18
CA SER A 273 3.28 7.36 30.77
C SER A 273 2.97 7.32 29.28
N ILE A 274 1.69 7.42 28.92
CA ILE A 274 1.22 7.47 27.52
C ILE A 274 0.13 8.54 27.34
N VAL A 275 0.30 9.39 26.32
CA VAL A 275 -0.67 10.44 25.97
C VAL A 275 -1.84 9.80 25.21
N LEU A 276 -3.08 10.14 25.58
CA LEU A 276 -4.29 9.61 24.94
C LEU A 276 -4.82 10.53 23.83
N ASN A 277 -4.78 11.84 24.05
CA ASN A 277 -5.30 12.87 23.16
C ASN A 277 -4.59 14.21 23.45
N ASN A 278 -5.09 15.33 22.92
CA ASN A 278 -4.44 16.65 23.07
C ASN A 278 -4.48 17.19 24.51
N ASP A 279 -5.37 16.68 25.36
CA ASP A 279 -5.69 17.23 26.67
C ASP A 279 -5.47 16.23 27.82
N GLN A 280 -5.18 14.96 27.55
CA GLN A 280 -5.14 13.89 28.56
C GLN A 280 -4.02 12.86 28.37
N ILE A 281 -3.49 12.39 29.50
CA ILE A 281 -2.38 11.45 29.63
C ILE A 281 -2.66 10.44 30.75
N ILE A 282 -2.26 9.18 30.55
CA ILE A 282 -2.26 8.14 31.59
C ILE A 282 -0.84 7.90 32.08
N THR A 283 -0.69 7.75 33.39
CA THR A 283 0.56 7.39 34.07
C THR A 283 0.33 6.18 34.98
N GLY A 284 1.16 5.14 34.84
CA GLY A 284 1.20 4.00 35.75
C GLY A 284 2.02 4.30 37.00
N THR A 285 1.45 4.02 38.18
CA THR A 285 2.11 4.24 39.48
C THR A 285 2.96 3.05 39.90
N LYS A 286 3.94 3.26 40.79
CA LYS A 286 4.70 2.17 41.41
C LYS A 286 3.84 1.28 42.31
N SER A 287 2.72 1.82 42.82
CA SER A 287 1.69 1.07 43.54
C SER A 287 0.83 0.16 42.66
N GLY A 288 0.91 0.25 41.32
CA GLY A 288 0.15 -0.61 40.40
C GLY A 288 -1.24 -0.07 40.03
N GLN A 289 -1.44 1.25 40.13
CA GLN A 289 -2.63 1.95 39.68
C GLN A 289 -2.36 2.67 38.35
N LEU A 290 -3.40 2.84 37.53
CA LEU A 290 -3.37 3.78 36.39
C LEU A 290 -4.01 5.09 36.82
N VAL A 291 -3.33 6.21 36.58
CA VAL A 291 -3.81 7.56 36.87
C VAL A 291 -4.03 8.31 35.55
N LEU A 292 -5.26 8.75 35.31
CA LEU A 292 -5.61 9.68 34.23
C LEU A 292 -5.54 11.11 34.77
N TRP A 293 -4.80 11.98 34.08
CA TRP A 293 -4.70 13.40 34.43
C TRP A 293 -4.74 14.29 33.19
N ASP A 294 -5.26 15.51 33.38
CA ASP A 294 -5.52 16.47 32.32
C ASP A 294 -4.31 17.39 32.11
N ILE A 295 -3.77 17.42 30.89
CA ILE A 295 -2.50 18.07 30.49
C ILE A 295 -2.54 19.60 30.66
N PRO A 296 -3.59 20.34 30.23
CA PRO A 296 -3.60 21.80 30.31
C PRO A 296 -3.77 22.36 31.74
N THR A 297 -4.14 21.51 32.70
CA THR A 297 -4.42 21.91 34.09
C THR A 297 -3.48 21.23 35.10
N CYS A 298 -2.80 20.14 34.71
CA CYS A 298 -2.08 19.23 35.59
C CYS A 298 -2.92 18.73 36.79
N GLN A 299 -4.21 18.49 36.57
CA GLN A 299 -5.12 17.98 37.60
C GLN A 299 -5.41 16.48 37.42
N PHE A 300 -5.51 15.79 38.56
CA PHE A 300 -5.93 14.40 38.63
C PHE A 300 -7.40 14.27 38.22
N SER A 301 -7.68 13.42 37.23
CA SER A 301 -9.03 13.20 36.69
C SER A 301 -9.70 11.98 37.34
N THR A 302 -9.02 10.83 37.32
CA THR A 302 -9.49 9.56 37.92
C THR A 302 -8.36 8.51 37.95
N SER A 303 -8.51 7.43 38.72
CA SER A 303 -7.60 6.28 38.71
C SER A 303 -8.33 4.94 38.77
N ALA A 304 -7.63 3.89 38.34
CA ALA A 304 -8.04 2.49 38.44
C ALA A 304 -6.94 1.68 39.13
N ASP A 305 -7.33 0.72 39.99
CA ASP A 305 -6.38 -0.16 40.67
C ASP A 305 -6.26 -1.49 39.92
N CYS A 306 -5.07 -1.75 39.36
CA CYS A 306 -4.83 -2.95 38.56
C CYS A 306 -4.29 -4.12 39.41
N THR A 307 -4.07 -3.93 40.72
CA THR A 307 -3.58 -4.99 41.62
C THR A 307 -4.72 -5.91 42.13
N ALA A 308 -5.96 -5.49 41.97
CA ALA A 308 -7.14 -6.22 42.45
C ALA A 308 -7.46 -7.45 41.57
N LYS A 309 -7.62 -8.63 42.20
CA LYS A 309 -8.08 -9.88 41.52
C LYS A 309 -9.48 -9.78 40.90
N VAL A 310 -10.27 -8.76 41.26
CA VAL A 310 -11.58 -8.46 40.67
C VAL A 310 -11.68 -6.95 40.48
N TRP A 311 -11.86 -6.50 39.23
CA TRP A 311 -12.03 -5.09 38.89
C TRP A 311 -13.27 -4.51 39.57
N ASP A 312 -13.08 -3.45 40.36
CA ASP A 312 -14.15 -2.74 41.06
C ASP A 312 -14.99 -1.86 40.11
N THR A 313 -16.05 -1.24 40.63
CA THR A 313 -16.96 -0.42 39.83
C THR A 313 -16.24 0.80 39.24
N ASN A 314 -15.34 1.44 39.99
CA ASN A 314 -14.60 2.61 39.55
C ASN A 314 -13.65 2.26 38.41
N SER A 315 -12.91 1.15 38.52
CA SER A 315 -11.97 0.71 37.49
C SER A 315 -12.69 0.22 36.23
N LYS A 316 -13.92 -0.30 36.35
CA LYS A 316 -14.81 -0.59 35.20
C LYS A 316 -15.31 0.70 34.54
N GLU A 317 -15.65 1.73 35.31
CA GLU A 317 -16.02 3.04 34.75
C GLU A 317 -14.83 3.72 34.06
N PHE A 318 -13.63 3.62 34.63
CA PHE A 318 -12.37 4.07 34.04
C PHE A 318 -12.11 3.41 32.67
N ILE A 319 -12.17 2.07 32.61
CA ILE A 319 -12.04 1.32 31.34
C ILE A 319 -13.15 1.72 30.35
N SER A 320 -14.39 1.91 30.83
CA SER A 320 -15.51 2.36 29.99
C SER A 320 -15.27 3.74 29.38
N LYS A 321 -14.76 4.71 30.15
CA LYS A 321 -14.34 6.03 29.65
C LYS A 321 -13.21 5.93 28.64
N LEU A 322 -12.23 5.06 28.89
CA LEU A 322 -11.07 4.84 28.02
C LEU A 322 -11.48 4.24 26.65
N ILE A 323 -12.35 3.23 26.66
CA ILE A 323 -12.98 2.67 25.45
C ILE A 323 -13.86 3.72 24.74
N ARG A 324 -14.60 4.52 25.52
CA ARG A 324 -15.49 5.55 25.00
C ARG A 324 -14.75 6.68 24.32
N HIS A 325 -13.65 7.20 24.88
CA HIS A 325 -12.87 8.25 24.22
C HIS A 325 -12.14 7.75 22.97
N LYS A 326 -11.71 6.48 22.93
CA LYS A 326 -11.23 5.89 21.67
C LYS A 326 -12.34 5.83 20.61
N ARG A 327 -13.56 5.41 21.00
CA ARG A 327 -14.74 5.47 20.11
C ARG A 327 -15.10 6.89 19.69
N GLU A 328 -15.06 7.88 20.58
CA GLU A 328 -15.40 9.28 20.27
C GLU A 328 -14.34 9.93 19.35
N ALA A 329 -13.09 9.50 19.42
CA ALA A 329 -12.05 9.86 18.43
C ALA A 329 -12.22 9.14 17.07
N GLU A 330 -12.88 7.98 17.05
CA GLU A 330 -13.12 7.15 15.86
C GLU A 330 -14.52 7.38 15.21
N LEU A 331 -15.42 8.15 15.82
CA LEU A 331 -16.83 8.26 15.40
C LEU A 331 -17.31 9.67 15.04
N PHE A 332 -17.00 10.08 13.80
CA PHE A 332 -17.87 10.98 13.03
C PHE A 332 -19.05 10.22 12.40
N SER A 333 -19.81 9.45 13.19
CA SER A 333 -21.08 8.86 12.76
C SER A 333 -22.08 8.71 13.93
N HIS A 334 -23.32 9.15 13.71
CA HIS A 334 -24.42 8.96 14.66
C HIS A 334 -25.08 7.60 14.40
N TRP A 335 -25.08 6.70 15.38
CA TRP A 335 -25.78 5.41 15.33
C TRP A 335 -26.40 5.08 16.69
N ASN A 336 -27.71 4.77 16.69
CA ASN A 336 -28.45 4.08 17.75
C ASN A 336 -29.78 3.56 17.14
N PRO A 337 -30.53 2.62 17.74
CA PRO A 337 -30.43 1.22 17.34
C PRO A 337 -31.79 0.61 16.92
N LEU A 338 -31.91 -0.73 17.02
CA LEU A 338 -32.99 -1.66 16.62
C LEU A 338 -32.77 -2.24 15.20
N ASP A 339 -32.80 -3.57 14.98
CA ASP A 339 -33.19 -4.71 15.84
C ASP A 339 -32.12 -5.82 15.92
N GLU A 340 -32.23 -6.67 16.95
CA GLU A 340 -31.38 -7.85 17.18
C GLU A 340 -31.97 -9.11 16.52
N TYR A 341 -31.14 -9.97 15.92
CA TYR A 341 -31.24 -11.45 16.00
C TYR A 341 -29.91 -12.10 15.58
N ASP A 342 -29.46 -13.06 16.39
CA ASP A 342 -28.28 -13.95 16.26
C ASP A 342 -27.20 -13.67 15.20
N ARG A 343 -26.05 -13.15 15.65
CA ARG A 343 -24.74 -13.38 15.03
C ARG A 343 -23.62 -13.57 16.07
N PRO A 344 -22.89 -14.70 16.07
CA PRO A 344 -21.63 -14.80 16.79
C PRO A 344 -20.57 -13.96 16.05
N GLY A 345 -20.26 -12.75 16.53
CA GLY A 345 -19.47 -11.79 15.75
C GLY A 345 -18.82 -10.67 16.55
N PHE A 346 -17.73 -10.97 17.25
CA PHE A 346 -16.86 -9.93 17.86
C PHE A 346 -15.40 -10.00 17.35
N THR A 347 -14.88 -11.19 17.08
CA THR A 347 -13.54 -11.41 16.48
C THR A 347 -13.51 -11.03 14.99
N ALA A 348 -14.48 -11.51 14.19
CA ALA A 348 -14.51 -11.28 12.75
C ALA A 348 -14.64 -9.80 12.35
N ALA A 349 -15.26 -8.95 13.16
CA ALA A 349 -15.34 -7.50 12.92
C ALA A 349 -13.96 -6.81 13.07
N LYS A 350 -13.17 -7.27 14.05
CA LYS A 350 -11.80 -6.83 14.33
C LYS A 350 -10.85 -7.19 13.19
N ALA A 351 -10.96 -8.43 12.71
CA ALA A 351 -10.26 -8.91 11.52
C ALA A 351 -10.48 -7.97 10.32
N LYS A 352 -11.75 -7.77 9.95
CA LYS A 352 -12.20 -6.95 8.82
C LYS A 352 -11.64 -5.51 8.83
N SER A 353 -11.61 -4.87 10.00
CA SER A 353 -11.08 -3.50 10.14
C SER A 353 -9.57 -3.40 9.84
N SER A 354 -8.76 -4.26 10.45
CA SER A 354 -7.29 -4.16 10.35
C SER A 354 -6.73 -4.45 8.95
N MET A 355 -7.42 -5.28 8.16
CA MET A 355 -6.99 -5.64 6.81
C MET A 355 -7.24 -4.49 5.82
N ILE A 356 -8.39 -3.83 5.94
CA ILE A 356 -8.71 -2.56 5.28
C ILE A 356 -7.66 -1.50 5.67
N GLY A 357 -7.34 -1.39 6.95
CA GLY A 357 -6.39 -0.40 7.50
C GLY A 357 -4.95 -0.43 6.92
N GLN A 358 -4.51 -1.51 6.26
CA GLN A 358 -3.18 -1.54 5.64
C GLN A 358 -3.05 -0.58 4.44
N GLU A 359 -4.15 -0.25 3.77
CA GLU A 359 -4.18 0.72 2.66
C GLU A 359 -4.42 2.16 3.13
N TYR A 360 -4.95 2.37 4.34
CA TYR A 360 -5.34 3.68 4.86
C TYR A 360 -4.45 4.14 6.01
N SER A 361 -3.16 4.30 5.75
CA SER A 361 -2.27 4.97 6.70
C SER A 361 -2.71 6.43 6.90
N GLN A 362 -2.68 6.91 8.15
CA GLN A 362 -3.11 8.27 8.50
C GLN A 362 -2.43 9.34 7.63
N GLN A 363 -1.13 9.17 7.33
CA GLN A 363 -0.40 10.04 6.41
C GLN A 363 -1.02 10.10 5.00
N ARG A 364 -1.44 8.97 4.41
CA ARG A 364 -2.10 8.95 3.10
C ARG A 364 -3.50 9.58 3.15
N LEU A 365 -4.22 9.44 4.26
CA LEU A 365 -5.51 10.14 4.48
C LEU A 365 -5.32 11.67 4.57
N GLN A 366 -4.29 12.13 5.29
CA GLN A 366 -3.93 13.55 5.35
C GLN A 366 -3.51 14.10 3.97
N ILE A 367 -2.70 13.36 3.21
CA ILE A 367 -2.32 13.76 1.83
C ILE A 367 -3.55 13.82 0.92
N SER A 368 -4.52 12.91 1.07
CA SER A 368 -5.75 12.97 0.29
C SER A 368 -6.60 14.20 0.62
N ALA A 369 -6.70 14.55 1.92
CA ALA A 369 -7.53 15.65 2.41
C ALA A 369 -6.92 17.05 2.25
N HIS A 370 -5.58 17.16 2.25
CA HIS A 370 -4.85 18.44 2.32
C HIS A 370 -3.77 18.62 1.24
N GLY A 371 -3.58 17.62 0.37
CA GLY A 371 -2.54 17.62 -0.65
C GLY A 371 -1.15 17.27 -0.10
N LEU A 372 -0.14 17.41 -0.96
CA LEU A 372 1.27 17.28 -0.60
C LEU A 372 1.88 18.64 -0.21
N LEU A 373 2.94 18.62 0.58
CA LEU A 373 3.74 19.81 0.87
C LEU A 373 4.36 20.37 -0.41
N GLN A 374 4.40 21.69 -0.53
CA GLN A 374 4.89 22.33 -1.76
C GLN A 374 6.42 22.31 -1.83
N CYS A 375 6.96 22.00 -3.00
CA CYS A 375 8.41 21.99 -3.28
C CYS A 375 9.08 23.29 -2.85
N GLU A 376 8.45 24.43 -3.17
CA GLU A 376 8.90 25.78 -2.80
C GLU A 376 9.02 25.96 -1.27
N GLN A 377 8.07 25.44 -0.50
CA GLN A 377 8.08 25.49 0.97
C GLN A 377 9.13 24.54 1.57
N GLN A 378 9.36 23.39 0.94
CA GLN A 378 10.38 22.41 1.33
C GLN A 378 11.81 22.76 0.86
N ARG A 379 11.99 23.83 0.07
CA ARG A 379 13.23 24.14 -0.69
C ARG A 379 13.68 23.01 -1.64
N ASN A 380 12.75 22.16 -2.04
CA ASN A 380 12.99 21.06 -2.99
C ASN A 380 12.90 21.56 -4.44
N PRO A 381 13.74 21.08 -5.37
CA PRO A 381 13.61 21.41 -6.78
C PRO A 381 12.32 20.81 -7.36
N CYS A 382 11.45 21.67 -7.89
CA CYS A 382 10.30 21.23 -8.69
C CYS A 382 10.78 20.39 -9.89
N ARG A 383 10.10 19.27 -10.16
CA ARG A 383 10.44 18.33 -11.24
C ARG A 383 9.51 18.47 -12.45
N GLN A 384 10.00 18.08 -13.62
CA GLN A 384 9.19 17.74 -14.79
C GLN A 384 8.78 16.25 -14.71
N ILE A 385 7.47 15.98 -14.75
CA ILE A 385 6.91 14.63 -14.54
C ILE A 385 6.02 14.22 -15.72
N GLY A 386 6.35 13.10 -16.36
CA GLY A 386 5.54 12.50 -17.43
C GLY A 386 4.65 11.38 -16.87
N ILE A 387 3.34 11.45 -17.11
CA ILE A 387 2.38 10.42 -16.66
C ILE A 387 1.77 9.73 -17.88
N ILE A 388 1.77 8.39 -17.92
CA ILE A 388 1.18 7.60 -19.01
C ILE A 388 -0.20 7.09 -18.58
N GLY A 389 -1.27 7.62 -19.19
CA GLY A 389 -2.67 7.27 -18.97
C GLY A 389 -3.41 8.25 -18.06
N ALA A 390 -4.49 8.88 -18.57
CA ALA A 390 -5.40 9.77 -17.84
C ALA A 390 -6.56 9.00 -17.18
N GLY A 391 -6.32 7.79 -16.70
CA GLY A 391 -7.22 7.10 -15.77
C GLY A 391 -7.22 7.74 -14.38
N ALA A 392 -8.12 7.31 -13.50
CA ALA A 392 -8.27 7.89 -12.15
C ALA A 392 -6.95 7.94 -11.34
N ALA A 393 -6.09 6.92 -11.46
CA ALA A 393 -4.77 6.93 -10.82
C ALA A 393 -3.84 8.02 -11.39
N GLY A 394 -3.71 8.10 -12.72
CA GLY A 394 -2.84 9.07 -13.38
C GLY A 394 -3.31 10.51 -13.20
N LEU A 395 -4.62 10.77 -13.30
CA LEU A 395 -5.21 12.08 -13.03
C LEU A 395 -4.95 12.52 -11.58
N TYR A 396 -5.30 11.69 -10.58
CA TYR A 396 -5.16 12.11 -9.19
C TYR A 396 -3.70 12.25 -8.76
N CYS A 397 -2.81 11.39 -9.26
CA CYS A 397 -1.36 11.52 -9.04
C CYS A 397 -0.84 12.84 -9.64
N GLY A 398 -1.28 13.18 -10.87
CA GLY A 398 -0.91 14.43 -11.52
C GLY A 398 -1.44 15.68 -10.81
N ILE A 399 -2.66 15.64 -10.26
CA ILE A 399 -3.23 16.71 -9.44
C ILE A 399 -2.38 16.92 -8.18
N LEU A 400 -2.15 15.88 -7.38
CA LEU A 400 -1.39 15.96 -6.14
C LEU A 400 0.05 16.49 -6.36
N LEU A 401 0.70 16.07 -7.45
CA LEU A 401 2.04 16.53 -7.82
C LEU A 401 2.05 17.99 -8.33
N ALA A 402 1.04 18.41 -9.08
CA ALA A 402 0.91 19.80 -9.53
C ALA A 402 0.57 20.77 -8.38
N GLU A 403 -0.24 20.32 -7.41
CA GLU A 403 -0.52 21.06 -6.16
C GLU A 403 0.76 21.24 -5.31
N ALA A 404 1.61 20.21 -5.27
CA ALA A 404 2.95 20.28 -4.67
C ALA A 404 3.95 21.17 -5.47
N GLY A 405 3.56 21.66 -6.65
CA GLY A 405 4.37 22.57 -7.46
C GLY A 405 5.33 21.90 -8.46
N HIS A 406 5.23 20.58 -8.68
CA HIS A 406 5.85 19.95 -9.85
C HIS A 406 5.13 20.38 -11.14
N THR A 407 5.78 20.21 -12.29
CA THR A 407 5.15 20.37 -13.62
C THR A 407 4.82 19.00 -14.18
N VAL A 408 3.57 18.78 -14.55
CA VAL A 408 3.03 17.47 -14.94
C VAL A 408 2.47 17.49 -16.36
N LYS A 409 2.85 16.49 -17.15
CA LYS A 409 2.30 16.23 -18.49
C LYS A 409 1.77 14.81 -18.56
N ILE A 410 0.46 14.68 -18.75
CA ILE A 410 -0.25 13.41 -18.85
C ILE A 410 -0.46 13.08 -20.33
N PHE A 411 -0.03 11.90 -20.75
CA PHE A 411 -0.20 11.35 -22.09
C PHE A 411 -1.33 10.32 -22.06
N GLU A 412 -2.44 10.63 -22.74
CA GLU A 412 -3.60 9.74 -22.84
C GLU A 412 -3.67 9.16 -24.26
N ALA A 413 -3.83 7.84 -24.34
CA ALA A 413 -3.81 7.11 -25.61
C ALA A 413 -5.11 7.25 -26.41
N THR A 414 -6.23 7.52 -25.73
CA THR A 414 -7.55 7.76 -26.30
C THR A 414 -7.86 9.26 -26.45
N ASP A 415 -8.99 9.55 -27.07
CA ASP A 415 -9.57 10.89 -27.24
C ASP A 415 -10.22 11.45 -25.96
N ARG A 416 -10.23 10.69 -24.85
CA ARG A 416 -10.93 11.02 -23.61
C ARG A 416 -10.14 10.64 -22.36
N ALA A 417 -10.46 11.27 -21.23
CA ALA A 417 -9.96 10.85 -19.93
C ALA A 417 -10.75 9.66 -19.33
N GLY A 418 -10.28 9.16 -18.19
CA GLY A 418 -11.03 8.28 -17.27
C GLY A 418 -10.76 6.79 -17.43
N GLY A 419 -10.34 6.35 -18.61
CA GLY A 419 -10.05 4.94 -18.90
C GLY A 419 -11.23 4.03 -18.55
N ARG A 420 -11.10 3.26 -17.46
CA ARG A 420 -12.11 2.30 -16.97
C ARG A 420 -13.28 2.93 -16.18
N ILE A 421 -13.22 4.22 -15.87
CA ILE A 421 -14.44 5.00 -15.56
C ILE A 421 -14.94 5.56 -16.91
N GLN A 422 -16.10 5.08 -17.36
CA GLN A 422 -16.69 5.43 -18.65
C GLN A 422 -18.22 5.29 -18.57
N THR A 423 -18.94 6.38 -18.77
CA THR A 423 -20.40 6.41 -18.83
C THR A 423 -20.84 6.65 -20.27
N TYR A 424 -21.66 5.76 -20.82
CA TYR A 424 -22.33 5.98 -22.11
C TYR A 424 -23.62 6.78 -21.90
N ARG A 425 -23.88 7.72 -22.80
CA ARG A 425 -25.11 8.51 -22.89
C ARG A 425 -25.56 8.49 -24.35
N ASP A 426 -26.83 8.18 -24.60
CA ASP A 426 -27.36 8.11 -25.97
C ASP A 426 -27.35 9.48 -26.68
N PRO A 427 -26.58 9.66 -27.77
CA PRO A 427 -26.52 10.92 -28.51
C PRO A 427 -27.78 11.23 -29.32
N GLN A 428 -28.70 10.28 -29.49
CA GLN A 428 -29.96 10.48 -30.24
C GLN A 428 -31.08 11.09 -29.38
N ASN A 429 -31.00 10.97 -28.04
CA ASN A 429 -31.97 11.53 -27.09
C ASN A 429 -31.35 12.56 -26.11
N PRO A 430 -30.57 13.55 -26.57
CA PRO A 430 -29.77 14.43 -25.70
C PRO A 430 -30.61 15.34 -24.80
N SER A 431 -31.85 15.66 -25.20
CA SER A 431 -32.78 16.48 -24.43
C SER A 431 -33.46 15.76 -23.26
N LYS A 432 -33.20 14.45 -23.08
CA LYS A 432 -33.85 13.63 -22.03
C LYS A 432 -32.89 12.93 -21.06
N TYR A 433 -31.63 12.72 -21.43
CA TYR A 433 -30.68 11.88 -20.67
C TYR A 433 -31.25 10.50 -20.27
N MET A 434 -32.20 9.98 -21.05
CA MET A 434 -33.05 8.85 -20.63
C MET A 434 -32.30 7.51 -20.59
N TYR A 435 -31.22 7.42 -21.39
CA TYR A 435 -30.41 6.23 -21.54
C TYR A 435 -28.96 6.53 -21.14
N ILE A 436 -28.64 6.28 -19.87
CA ILE A 436 -27.30 6.37 -19.27
C ILE A 436 -26.85 4.95 -18.88
N ALA A 437 -25.63 4.57 -19.24
CA ALA A 437 -25.08 3.23 -19.04
C ALA A 437 -23.64 3.27 -18.51
N GLU A 438 -23.43 2.76 -17.28
CA GLU A 438 -22.12 2.74 -16.62
C GLU A 438 -21.26 1.57 -17.10
N LEU A 439 -20.55 1.76 -18.22
CA LEU A 439 -19.79 0.69 -18.89
C LEU A 439 -18.70 0.07 -17.99
N GLY A 440 -18.16 0.85 -17.05
CA GLY A 440 -17.14 0.42 -16.08
C GLY A 440 -17.63 0.50 -14.62
N ALA A 441 -16.99 1.34 -13.82
CA ALA A 441 -17.36 1.55 -12.41
C ALA A 441 -18.80 2.07 -12.28
N MET A 442 -19.65 1.36 -11.51
CA MET A 442 -21.10 1.65 -11.42
C MET A 442 -21.63 1.95 -10.01
N ARG A 443 -20.85 1.63 -8.96
CA ARG A 443 -21.26 1.75 -7.56
C ARG A 443 -20.06 2.08 -6.65
N PHE A 444 -20.28 2.89 -5.63
CA PHE A 444 -19.26 3.43 -4.74
C PHE A 444 -19.69 3.31 -3.27
N PRO A 445 -19.03 2.49 -2.43
CA PRO A 445 -19.25 2.47 -0.99
C PRO A 445 -18.47 3.62 -0.32
N LEU A 446 -19.09 4.80 -0.24
CA LEU A 446 -18.48 6.04 0.26
C LEU A 446 -18.26 6.07 1.80
N ASP A 447 -18.55 4.96 2.47
CA ASP A 447 -18.27 4.65 3.87
C ASP A 447 -17.03 3.76 4.05
N GLN A 448 -16.73 2.88 3.08
CA GLN A 448 -15.54 2.02 3.08
C GLN A 448 -14.37 2.56 2.24
N HIS A 449 -14.63 3.51 1.33
CA HIS A 449 -13.64 4.09 0.41
C HIS A 449 -13.38 5.58 0.74
N PRO A 450 -12.50 5.91 1.71
CA PRO A 450 -12.28 7.28 2.18
C PRO A 450 -11.71 8.24 1.12
N TYR A 451 -10.80 7.81 0.24
CA TYR A 451 -10.21 8.68 -0.81
C TYR A 451 -11.27 9.08 -1.84
N LEU A 452 -12.04 8.11 -2.33
CA LEU A 452 -13.17 8.33 -3.22
C LEU A 452 -14.28 9.17 -2.56
N SER A 453 -14.53 8.95 -1.26
CA SER A 453 -15.50 9.73 -0.47
C SER A 453 -15.06 11.18 -0.29
N HIS A 454 -13.77 11.43 -0.02
CA HIS A 454 -13.19 12.78 0.00
C HIS A 454 -13.34 13.48 -1.36
N LEU A 455 -12.93 12.83 -2.46
CA LEU A 455 -13.03 13.42 -3.80
C LEU A 455 -14.48 13.77 -4.17
N ILE A 456 -15.40 12.82 -3.99
CA ILE A 456 -16.81 13.01 -4.38
C ILE A 456 -17.52 14.00 -3.47
N ARG A 457 -17.38 13.91 -2.14
CA ARG A 457 -18.20 14.69 -1.19
C ARG A 457 -17.57 15.99 -0.73
N GLN A 458 -16.24 16.07 -0.65
CA GLN A 458 -15.52 17.21 -0.06
C GLN A 458 -14.84 18.07 -1.14
N ARG A 459 -14.02 17.46 -2.00
CA ARG A 459 -13.25 18.18 -3.03
C ARG A 459 -14.12 18.67 -4.18
N TYR A 460 -14.94 17.81 -4.78
CA TYR A 460 -15.75 18.12 -5.96
C TYR A 460 -17.25 18.28 -5.67
N GLN A 461 -17.72 17.89 -4.49
CA GLN A 461 -19.11 18.06 -4.02
C GLN A 461 -20.16 17.58 -5.05
N LEU A 462 -19.87 16.45 -5.71
CA LEU A 462 -20.67 15.90 -6.78
C LEU A 462 -21.99 15.32 -6.25
N ASN A 463 -23.08 15.62 -6.97
CA ASN A 463 -24.40 15.07 -6.65
C ASN A 463 -24.38 13.54 -6.74
N VAL A 464 -24.71 12.86 -5.64
CA VAL A 464 -24.82 11.41 -5.58
C VAL A 464 -26.25 10.94 -5.32
N SER A 465 -26.61 9.80 -5.89
CA SER A 465 -27.81 9.05 -5.55
C SER A 465 -27.45 7.70 -4.95
N GLU A 466 -28.31 7.17 -4.09
CA GLU A 466 -28.16 5.81 -3.54
C GLU A 466 -28.27 4.78 -4.67
N PHE A 467 -27.31 3.85 -4.74
CA PHE A 467 -27.35 2.76 -5.71
C PHE A 467 -28.46 1.78 -5.31
N PRO A 468 -29.27 1.24 -6.24
CA PRO A 468 -30.44 0.44 -5.89
C PRO A 468 -30.07 -0.82 -5.08
N GLY A 469 -30.51 -0.86 -3.82
CA GLY A 469 -30.35 -2.03 -2.93
C GLY A 469 -31.15 -3.26 -3.41
N PRO A 470 -30.94 -4.44 -2.80
CA PRO A 470 -31.64 -5.68 -3.16
C PRO A 470 -33.16 -5.55 -3.16
N ASP A 471 -33.82 -6.28 -4.05
CA ASP A 471 -35.28 -6.35 -4.18
C ASP A 471 -35.73 -7.81 -4.06
N GLU A 472 -36.79 -8.05 -3.29
CA GLU A 472 -37.41 -9.36 -3.06
C GLU A 472 -38.22 -9.86 -4.26
N ASN A 473 -38.73 -8.95 -5.09
CA ASN A 473 -39.53 -9.24 -6.28
C ASN A 473 -38.66 -9.64 -7.49
N ALA A 474 -37.37 -9.28 -7.48
CA ALA A 474 -36.42 -9.72 -8.48
C ALA A 474 -36.27 -11.26 -8.48
N TYR A 475 -35.79 -11.84 -9.59
CA TYR A 475 -35.85 -13.27 -9.86
C TYR A 475 -34.53 -14.02 -9.61
N THR A 476 -34.68 -15.32 -9.35
CA THR A 476 -33.61 -16.31 -9.42
C THR A 476 -34.07 -17.43 -10.36
N TYR A 477 -33.25 -17.77 -11.35
CA TYR A 477 -33.49 -18.87 -12.29
C TYR A 477 -32.28 -19.80 -12.32
N LEU A 478 -32.41 -20.96 -11.68
CA LEU A 478 -31.36 -21.99 -11.63
C LEU A 478 -32.01 -23.35 -11.87
N ASN A 479 -31.28 -24.26 -12.52
CA ASN A 479 -31.72 -25.63 -12.80
C ASN A 479 -33.11 -25.69 -13.49
N GLY A 480 -33.39 -24.72 -14.36
CA GLY A 480 -34.65 -24.60 -15.09
C GLY A 480 -35.81 -23.92 -14.34
N ILE A 481 -35.67 -23.60 -13.04
CA ILE A 481 -36.78 -23.21 -12.14
C ILE A 481 -36.79 -21.69 -11.90
N LEU A 482 -37.90 -21.01 -12.27
CA LEU A 482 -38.07 -19.55 -12.10
C LEU A 482 -38.83 -19.18 -10.83
N THR A 483 -38.14 -18.56 -9.88
CA THR A 483 -38.71 -18.14 -8.58
C THR A 483 -38.28 -16.71 -8.21
N THR A 484 -38.99 -16.03 -7.30
CA THR A 484 -38.53 -14.71 -6.81
C THR A 484 -37.42 -14.87 -5.76
N LYS A 485 -36.66 -13.81 -5.51
CA LYS A 485 -35.60 -13.81 -4.50
C LYS A 485 -36.14 -14.08 -3.10
N LYS A 486 -37.32 -13.55 -2.77
CA LYS A 486 -38.05 -13.92 -1.55
C LYS A 486 -38.27 -15.43 -1.45
N GLN A 487 -38.86 -16.04 -2.48
CA GLN A 487 -39.16 -17.47 -2.52
C GLN A 487 -37.88 -18.33 -2.48
N ALA A 488 -36.78 -17.86 -3.09
CA ALA A 488 -35.46 -18.51 -3.03
C ALA A 488 -34.76 -18.39 -1.65
N GLN A 489 -35.11 -17.38 -0.85
CA GLN A 489 -34.62 -17.20 0.52
C GLN A 489 -35.47 -18.00 1.52
N GLU A 490 -36.78 -18.03 1.33
CA GLU A 490 -37.74 -18.81 2.15
C GLU A 490 -37.60 -20.32 1.94
N ASN A 491 -37.23 -20.77 0.74
CA ASN A 491 -36.97 -22.18 0.42
C ASN A 491 -35.78 -22.33 -0.55
N PRO A 492 -34.53 -22.40 -0.06
CA PRO A 492 -33.35 -22.55 -0.92
C PRO A 492 -33.31 -23.89 -1.67
N ASP A 493 -33.87 -24.96 -1.10
CA ASP A 493 -33.87 -26.30 -1.70
C ASP A 493 -34.79 -26.39 -2.96
N ILE A 494 -35.55 -25.33 -3.29
CA ILE A 494 -36.45 -25.25 -4.45
C ILE A 494 -35.76 -25.55 -5.79
N PHE A 495 -34.44 -25.31 -5.89
CA PHE A 495 -33.66 -25.55 -7.12
C PHE A 495 -33.15 -27.00 -7.28
N GLN A 496 -33.48 -27.90 -6.35
CA GLN A 496 -33.29 -29.35 -6.45
C GLN A 496 -31.82 -29.84 -6.56
N PHE A 497 -30.85 -29.04 -6.12
CA PHE A 497 -29.48 -29.53 -5.88
C PHE A 497 -29.50 -30.58 -4.77
N ASN A 498 -28.84 -31.73 -4.96
CA ASN A 498 -28.94 -32.86 -4.03
C ASN A 498 -27.92 -32.74 -2.88
N THR A 499 -28.06 -31.68 -2.09
CA THR A 499 -27.15 -31.30 -1.00
C THR A 499 -27.24 -32.23 0.22
N SER A 500 -26.18 -32.24 1.03
CA SER A 500 -26.09 -33.07 2.24
C SER A 500 -27.06 -32.59 3.33
N GLN A 501 -27.34 -33.43 4.33
CA GLN A 501 -28.29 -33.10 5.39
C GLN A 501 -27.89 -31.85 6.21
N SER A 502 -26.60 -31.52 6.25
CA SER A 502 -26.04 -30.31 6.90
C SER A 502 -26.02 -29.06 6.00
N GLU A 503 -26.37 -29.19 4.72
CA GLU A 503 -26.37 -28.12 3.71
C GLU A 503 -27.78 -27.68 3.30
N ARG A 504 -28.78 -28.57 3.42
CA ARG A 504 -30.19 -28.30 3.08
C ARG A 504 -30.74 -27.08 3.83
N GLY A 505 -31.59 -26.32 3.13
CA GLY A 505 -32.17 -25.08 3.62
C GLY A 505 -31.19 -23.88 3.69
N LYS A 506 -29.96 -24.01 3.17
CA LYS A 506 -28.99 -22.89 3.11
C LYS A 506 -28.90 -22.32 1.70
N THR A 507 -28.90 -20.99 1.59
CA THR A 507 -28.64 -20.27 0.33
C THR A 507 -27.15 -20.35 -0.07
N PRO A 508 -26.79 -20.11 -1.35
CA PRO A 508 -25.40 -20.07 -1.81
C PRO A 508 -24.52 -19.12 -0.98
N SER A 509 -25.05 -17.93 -0.68
CA SER A 509 -24.38 -16.94 0.18
C SER A 509 -24.20 -17.43 1.61
N ARG A 510 -25.13 -18.21 2.17
CA ARG A 510 -24.99 -18.78 3.51
C ARG A 510 -23.95 -19.91 3.54
N LEU A 511 -23.95 -20.78 2.54
CA LEU A 511 -22.93 -21.84 2.39
C LEU A 511 -21.53 -21.24 2.28
N MET A 512 -21.33 -20.24 1.41
CA MET A 512 -20.04 -19.54 1.29
C MET A 512 -19.66 -18.84 2.60
N SER A 513 -20.58 -18.09 3.21
CA SER A 513 -20.34 -17.34 4.45
C SER A 513 -19.93 -18.23 5.63
N GLU A 514 -20.45 -19.45 5.74
CA GLU A 514 -19.98 -20.44 6.73
C GLU A 514 -18.58 -20.95 6.39
N VAL A 515 -18.32 -21.26 5.13
CA VAL A 515 -17.08 -21.91 4.65
C VAL A 515 -15.86 -20.98 4.66
N ILE A 516 -16.05 -19.66 4.64
CA ILE A 516 -14.98 -18.65 4.81
C ILE A 516 -14.70 -18.26 6.27
N GLN A 517 -15.47 -18.72 7.26
CA GLN A 517 -15.18 -18.43 8.68
C GLN A 517 -13.77 -18.89 9.15
N PRO A 518 -13.21 -20.04 8.70
CA PRO A 518 -11.85 -20.44 9.05
C PRO A 518 -10.77 -19.44 8.59
N LEU A 519 -10.98 -18.75 7.46
CA LEU A 519 -10.08 -17.67 7.00
C LEU A 519 -10.14 -16.48 7.95
N PHE A 520 -11.34 -16.09 8.41
CA PHE A 520 -11.50 -15.02 9.40
C PHE A 520 -10.93 -15.36 10.77
N GLN A 521 -11.04 -16.63 11.19
CA GLN A 521 -10.46 -17.11 12.44
C GLN A 521 -8.93 -17.02 12.39
N VAL A 522 -8.29 -17.67 11.41
CA VAL A 522 -6.82 -17.64 11.25
C VAL A 522 -6.32 -16.22 11.04
N PHE A 523 -7.06 -15.35 10.35
CA PHE A 523 -6.70 -13.94 10.28
C PHE A 523 -6.68 -13.27 11.66
N SER A 524 -7.65 -13.57 12.52
CA SER A 524 -7.69 -12.99 13.86
C SER A 524 -6.64 -13.56 14.82
N GLU A 525 -6.10 -14.74 14.54
CA GLU A 525 -5.11 -15.46 15.35
C GLU A 525 -3.66 -15.23 14.86
N GLU A 526 -3.40 -15.42 13.55
CA GLU A 526 -2.09 -15.38 12.90
C GLU A 526 -1.89 -14.16 11.97
N GLY A 527 -2.91 -13.31 11.78
CA GLY A 527 -2.87 -12.19 10.84
C GLY A 527 -2.88 -12.60 9.36
N TRP A 528 -2.67 -11.62 8.47
CA TRP A 528 -2.56 -11.89 7.03
C TRP A 528 -1.42 -12.86 6.64
N PRO A 529 -0.22 -12.84 7.27
CA PRO A 529 0.84 -13.80 6.95
C PRO A 529 0.45 -15.26 7.19
N GLY A 530 -0.29 -15.56 8.26
CA GLY A 530 -0.81 -16.91 8.51
C GLY A 530 -1.83 -17.36 7.45
N VAL A 531 -2.75 -16.46 7.07
CA VAL A 531 -3.71 -16.71 5.98
C VAL A 531 -2.98 -16.99 4.65
N LEU A 532 -1.97 -16.18 4.29
CA LEU A 532 -1.15 -16.40 3.09
C LEU A 532 -0.40 -17.75 3.14
N LYS A 533 0.26 -18.05 4.26
CA LYS A 533 1.01 -19.30 4.50
C LYS A 533 0.12 -20.55 4.38
N LYS A 534 -1.15 -20.44 4.75
CA LYS A 534 -2.11 -21.55 4.82
C LYS A 534 -2.95 -21.72 3.54
N TRP A 535 -3.34 -20.62 2.89
CA TRP A 535 -4.29 -20.62 1.77
C TRP A 535 -3.91 -19.75 0.57
N GLY A 536 -2.75 -19.08 0.54
CA GLY A 536 -2.29 -18.31 -0.63
C GLY A 536 -2.09 -19.14 -1.91
N SER A 537 -1.95 -20.46 -1.75
CA SER A 537 -1.86 -21.46 -2.83
C SER A 537 -3.21 -21.99 -3.33
N TYR A 538 -4.34 -21.57 -2.72
CA TYR A 538 -5.67 -22.14 -3.02
C TYR A 538 -6.50 -21.24 -3.95
N SER A 539 -7.02 -21.84 -5.03
CA SER A 539 -8.16 -21.27 -5.76
C SER A 539 -9.46 -21.48 -4.96
N ILE A 540 -10.50 -20.71 -5.28
CA ILE A 540 -11.85 -20.85 -4.69
C ILE A 540 -12.32 -22.31 -4.78
N GLU A 541 -12.25 -22.96 -5.95
CA GLU A 541 -12.66 -24.37 -6.08
C GLU A 541 -11.78 -25.33 -5.26
N SER A 542 -10.46 -25.13 -5.23
CA SER A 542 -9.58 -25.99 -4.41
C SER A 542 -9.87 -25.83 -2.91
N TYR A 543 -10.22 -24.61 -2.48
CA TYR A 543 -10.62 -24.34 -1.11
C TYR A 543 -11.97 -25.00 -0.80
N LEU A 544 -13.00 -24.78 -1.61
CA LEU A 544 -14.32 -25.39 -1.44
C LEU A 544 -14.28 -26.93 -1.43
N ASN A 545 -13.46 -27.57 -2.28
CA ASN A 545 -13.28 -29.03 -2.28
C ASN A 545 -12.45 -29.56 -1.08
N SER A 546 -11.67 -28.72 -0.40
CA SER A 546 -10.94 -29.10 0.83
C SER A 546 -11.77 -28.91 2.10
N MET A 547 -12.96 -28.31 1.96
CA MET A 547 -13.95 -28.13 3.01
C MET A 547 -14.99 -29.25 2.98
N ASN A 548 -15.71 -29.46 4.09
CA ASN A 548 -16.72 -30.51 4.20
C ASN A 548 -18.06 -30.11 3.56
N LEU A 549 -18.03 -29.79 2.26
CA LEU A 549 -19.20 -29.57 1.39
C LEU A 549 -19.42 -30.76 0.46
N SER A 550 -20.67 -31.11 0.19
CA SER A 550 -20.99 -31.94 -0.97
C SER A 550 -20.67 -31.21 -2.28
N ARG A 551 -20.38 -31.98 -3.35
CA ARG A 551 -20.17 -31.39 -4.68
C ARG A 551 -21.43 -30.65 -5.18
N GLU A 552 -22.61 -31.04 -4.72
CA GLU A 552 -23.88 -30.37 -5.05
C GLU A 552 -24.00 -28.99 -4.38
N ALA A 553 -23.50 -28.81 -3.15
CA ALA A 553 -23.40 -27.49 -2.55
C ALA A 553 -22.37 -26.60 -3.29
N ILE A 554 -21.25 -27.18 -3.74
CA ILE A 554 -20.27 -26.46 -4.58
C ILE A 554 -20.91 -26.06 -5.92
N ASN A 555 -21.65 -26.96 -6.57
CA ASN A 555 -22.40 -26.68 -7.81
C ASN A 555 -23.46 -25.57 -7.59
N TYR A 556 -24.16 -25.57 -6.46
CA TYR A 556 -25.15 -24.55 -6.12
C TYR A 556 -24.52 -23.16 -5.83
N ILE A 557 -23.35 -23.13 -5.18
CA ILE A 557 -22.51 -21.92 -5.07
C ILE A 557 -22.10 -21.45 -6.47
N ALA A 558 -21.56 -22.33 -7.29
CA ALA A 558 -21.05 -22.03 -8.64
C ALA A 558 -22.13 -21.44 -9.57
N ALA A 559 -23.35 -21.98 -9.53
CA ALA A 559 -24.46 -21.51 -10.36
C ALA A 559 -24.89 -20.06 -10.04
N SER A 560 -24.60 -19.56 -8.84
CA SER A 560 -25.00 -18.22 -8.35
C SER A 560 -24.22 -17.07 -9.00
N GLY A 561 -24.57 -16.72 -10.23
CA GLY A 561 -24.30 -15.40 -10.80
C GLY A 561 -22.85 -15.15 -11.25
N SER A 562 -22.29 -16.04 -12.06
CA SER A 562 -20.88 -16.03 -12.53
C SER A 562 -19.85 -16.48 -11.49
N ALA A 563 -20.25 -17.21 -10.44
CA ALA A 563 -19.30 -17.76 -9.46
C ALA A 563 -18.47 -18.91 -10.05
N ASP A 564 -19.10 -19.81 -10.81
CA ASP A 564 -18.47 -20.89 -11.59
C ASP A 564 -17.33 -20.40 -12.49
N SER A 565 -17.52 -19.27 -13.19
CA SER A 565 -16.52 -18.74 -14.11
C SER A 565 -15.36 -18.04 -13.40
N GLN A 566 -15.38 -17.96 -12.07
CA GLN A 566 -14.35 -17.34 -11.22
C GLN A 566 -13.65 -18.37 -10.30
N MET A 567 -14.08 -19.64 -10.30
CA MET A 567 -13.60 -20.72 -9.42
C MET A 567 -12.08 -20.99 -9.41
N TYR A 568 -11.36 -20.56 -10.46
CA TYR A 568 -9.90 -20.71 -10.59
C TYR A 568 -9.10 -19.58 -9.93
N LEU A 569 -9.75 -18.49 -9.52
CA LEU A 569 -9.13 -17.33 -8.87
C LEU A 569 -8.81 -17.65 -7.40
N SER A 570 -7.92 -16.87 -6.78
CA SER A 570 -7.51 -17.04 -5.38
C SER A 570 -8.69 -16.86 -4.42
N ILE A 571 -8.82 -17.77 -3.44
CA ILE A 571 -9.83 -17.64 -2.37
C ILE A 571 -9.64 -16.35 -1.55
N LEU A 572 -8.42 -15.81 -1.51
CA LEU A 572 -8.08 -14.60 -0.77
C LEU A 572 -8.78 -13.36 -1.36
N GLU A 573 -9.01 -13.31 -2.66
CA GLU A 573 -9.69 -12.18 -3.32
C GLU A 573 -11.21 -12.18 -3.06
N ASP A 574 -11.80 -13.37 -2.93
CA ASP A 574 -13.19 -13.54 -2.48
C ASP A 574 -13.33 -13.13 -0.99
N MET A 575 -12.36 -13.52 -0.15
CA MET A 575 -12.28 -13.05 1.24
C MET A 575 -12.15 -11.51 1.33
N ARG A 576 -11.31 -10.87 0.49
CA ARG A 576 -11.26 -9.39 0.39
C ARG A 576 -12.61 -8.80 0.02
N SER A 577 -13.25 -9.39 -0.97
CA SER A 577 -14.52 -8.91 -1.50
C SER A 577 -15.64 -9.00 -0.46
N GLU A 578 -15.70 -10.08 0.32
CA GLU A 578 -16.62 -10.21 1.46
C GLU A 578 -16.27 -9.28 2.62
N ILE A 579 -14.97 -9.07 2.94
CA ILE A 579 -14.54 -8.09 3.96
C ILE A 579 -15.11 -6.72 3.65
N ILE A 580 -14.92 -6.25 2.41
CA ILE A 580 -15.43 -4.96 1.96
C ILE A 580 -16.97 -5.02 1.97
N ALA A 581 -17.58 -5.96 1.24
CA ALA A 581 -19.02 -6.01 1.01
C ALA A 581 -19.84 -6.10 2.31
N SER A 582 -19.41 -6.89 3.28
CA SER A 582 -20.10 -7.06 4.57
C SER A 582 -19.95 -5.87 5.53
N ASN A 583 -19.08 -4.91 5.22
CA ASN A 583 -18.96 -3.63 5.92
C ASN A 583 -19.68 -2.47 5.19
N ILE A 584 -20.12 -2.64 3.93
CA ILE A 584 -20.84 -1.58 3.20
C ILE A 584 -22.24 -1.39 3.81
N SER A 585 -22.49 -0.22 4.38
CA SER A 585 -23.84 0.20 4.77
C SER A 585 -24.67 0.62 3.57
N LYS A 586 -24.08 1.39 2.63
CA LYS A 586 -24.74 1.87 1.40
C LYS A 586 -23.78 2.03 0.23
N ASN A 587 -24.20 1.58 -0.94
CA ASN A 587 -23.58 1.93 -2.21
C ASN A 587 -24.21 3.22 -2.77
N TYR A 588 -23.41 4.03 -3.44
CA TYR A 588 -23.81 5.25 -4.14
C TYR A 588 -23.42 5.20 -5.62
N ARG A 589 -23.98 6.10 -6.42
CA ARG A 589 -23.52 6.47 -7.77
C ARG A 589 -23.55 7.99 -7.90
N ILE A 590 -22.77 8.55 -8.81
CA ILE A 590 -22.89 9.97 -9.16
C ILE A 590 -24.12 10.12 -10.07
N THR A 591 -24.92 11.14 -9.81
CA THR A 591 -26.10 11.46 -10.61
C THR A 591 -25.66 11.95 -11.99
N ASP A 592 -26.38 11.56 -13.03
CA ASP A 592 -26.08 11.83 -14.46
C ASP A 592 -24.75 11.27 -15.02
N GLY A 593 -23.93 10.61 -14.20
CA GLY A 593 -22.89 9.65 -14.63
C GLY A 593 -21.63 9.63 -13.77
N ASN A 594 -21.04 8.45 -13.57
CA ASN A 594 -19.82 8.28 -12.77
C ASN A 594 -18.55 8.87 -13.41
N ASP A 595 -18.53 9.07 -14.73
CA ASP A 595 -17.45 9.80 -15.40
C ASP A 595 -17.41 11.32 -15.08
N LEU A 596 -18.42 11.88 -14.42
CA LEU A 596 -18.36 13.25 -13.91
C LEU A 596 -17.28 13.44 -12.82
N LEU A 597 -16.88 12.36 -12.12
CA LEU A 597 -15.67 12.37 -11.28
C LEU A 597 -14.38 12.57 -12.09
N VAL A 598 -14.32 11.97 -13.29
CA VAL A 598 -13.20 12.13 -14.22
C VAL A 598 -13.20 13.55 -14.76
N GLN A 599 -14.35 14.07 -15.19
CA GLN A 599 -14.46 15.45 -15.68
C GLN A 599 -14.01 16.45 -14.61
N ALA A 600 -14.48 16.29 -13.36
CA ALA A 600 -14.08 17.16 -12.26
C ALA A 600 -12.55 17.14 -12.01
N MET A 601 -11.89 15.98 -12.13
CA MET A 601 -10.42 15.87 -12.06
C MET A 601 -9.71 16.51 -13.27
N VAL A 602 -10.25 16.37 -14.48
CA VAL A 602 -9.73 17.04 -15.69
C VAL A 602 -9.83 18.56 -15.55
N ASP A 603 -10.98 19.06 -15.11
CA ASP A 603 -11.21 20.49 -14.84
C ASP A 603 -10.29 21.00 -13.73
N ASP A 604 -9.93 20.17 -12.75
CA ASP A 604 -8.96 20.49 -11.70
C ASP A 604 -7.55 20.68 -12.25
N CYS A 605 -7.08 19.70 -13.03
CA CYS A 605 -5.80 19.76 -13.73
C CYS A 605 -5.70 21.01 -14.61
N GLN A 606 -6.73 21.31 -15.40
CA GLN A 606 -6.79 22.48 -16.29
C GLN A 606 -6.91 23.83 -15.56
N ARG A 607 -7.47 23.87 -14.34
CA ARG A 607 -7.54 25.09 -13.52
C ARG A 607 -6.23 25.43 -12.80
N MET A 608 -5.22 24.56 -12.82
CA MET A 608 -3.94 24.82 -12.14
C MET A 608 -3.20 26.02 -12.76
N GLN A 609 -2.74 26.94 -11.90
CA GLN A 609 -2.00 28.11 -12.33
C GLN A 609 -0.73 27.75 -13.12
N SER A 610 -0.37 28.61 -14.07
CA SER A 610 0.77 28.43 -14.97
C SER A 610 0.78 27.12 -15.77
N ASN A 611 -0.38 26.48 -15.96
CA ASN A 611 -0.53 25.21 -16.71
C ASN A 611 0.35 24.07 -16.12
N ARG A 612 0.52 24.05 -14.79
CA ARG A 612 1.33 23.05 -14.06
C ARG A 612 0.84 21.60 -14.22
N CYS A 613 -0.41 21.39 -14.63
CA CYS A 613 -0.95 20.09 -15.01
C CYS A 613 -1.53 20.19 -16.42
N SER A 614 -1.09 19.34 -17.34
CA SER A 614 -1.51 19.34 -18.74
C SER A 614 -1.81 17.92 -19.24
N ILE A 615 -2.81 17.77 -20.11
CA ILE A 615 -3.24 16.48 -20.66
C ILE A 615 -3.17 16.53 -22.19
N THR A 616 -2.50 15.54 -22.79
CA THR A 616 -2.36 15.38 -24.24
C THR A 616 -3.07 14.09 -24.67
N TYR A 617 -4.21 14.23 -25.34
CA TYR A 617 -5.04 13.11 -25.82
C TYR A 617 -4.51 12.50 -27.14
N SER A 618 -5.05 11.34 -27.53
CA SER A 618 -4.71 10.60 -28.75
C SER A 618 -3.20 10.37 -28.94
N THR A 619 -2.46 10.27 -27.83
CA THR A 619 -1.00 10.22 -27.78
C THR A 619 -0.52 8.96 -27.03
N PRO A 620 -0.67 7.76 -27.62
CA PRO A 620 -0.14 6.54 -27.06
C PRO A 620 1.40 6.58 -26.98
N VAL A 621 1.93 6.12 -25.84
CA VAL A 621 3.36 5.94 -25.58
C VAL A 621 3.78 4.52 -25.96
N SER A 622 4.89 4.38 -26.66
CA SER A 622 5.47 3.09 -27.08
C SER A 622 6.73 2.70 -26.30
N GLN A 623 7.50 3.67 -25.79
CA GLN A 623 8.79 3.42 -25.16
C GLN A 623 9.02 4.26 -23.91
N VAL A 624 9.68 3.66 -22.92
CA VAL A 624 10.15 4.26 -21.68
C VAL A 624 11.65 3.96 -21.52
N GLN A 625 12.49 4.95 -21.75
CA GLN A 625 13.95 4.81 -21.77
C GLN A 625 14.61 5.58 -20.62
N LEU A 626 15.36 4.88 -19.77
CA LEU A 626 16.25 5.51 -18.78
C LEU A 626 17.47 6.11 -19.50
N LEU A 627 17.78 7.38 -19.20
CA LEU A 627 18.93 8.09 -19.75
C LEU A 627 20.08 8.14 -18.74
N ALA A 628 21.32 8.22 -19.24
CA ALA A 628 22.51 8.41 -18.40
C ALA A 628 22.50 9.73 -17.58
N SER A 629 21.67 10.70 -17.97
CA SER A 629 21.39 11.93 -17.21
C SER A 629 20.47 11.72 -16.00
N SER A 630 20.10 10.47 -15.67
CA SER A 630 19.06 10.09 -14.72
C SER A 630 17.63 10.51 -15.08
N GLN A 631 17.42 11.23 -16.19
CA GLN A 631 16.08 11.48 -16.72
C GLN A 631 15.50 10.24 -17.40
N VAL A 632 14.18 10.22 -17.57
CA VAL A 632 13.43 9.21 -18.32
C VAL A 632 12.86 9.84 -19.58
N ARG A 633 13.15 9.25 -20.74
CA ARG A 633 12.54 9.61 -22.02
C ARG A 633 11.29 8.79 -22.26
N LEU A 634 10.22 9.45 -22.66
CA LEU A 634 9.04 8.84 -23.26
C LEU A 634 9.10 9.03 -24.79
N THR A 635 8.77 7.98 -25.53
CA THR A 635 8.56 8.06 -26.99
C THR A 635 7.14 7.59 -27.32
N THR A 636 6.46 8.31 -28.21
CA THR A 636 5.09 8.03 -28.64
C THR A 636 5.05 7.18 -29.91
N ASN A 637 3.90 6.58 -30.22
CA ASN A 637 3.74 5.77 -31.44
C ASN A 637 3.95 6.58 -32.75
N ASN A 638 3.90 7.91 -32.70
CA ASN A 638 4.21 8.80 -33.83
C ASN A 638 5.68 9.28 -33.87
N GLY A 639 6.55 8.75 -32.99
CA GLY A 639 7.98 9.04 -32.93
C GLY A 639 8.36 10.31 -32.14
N THR A 640 7.41 11.05 -31.59
CA THR A 640 7.70 12.21 -30.75
C THR A 640 8.35 11.74 -29.44
N SER A 641 9.44 12.39 -29.04
CA SER A 641 10.21 12.04 -27.85
C SER A 641 10.36 13.23 -26.91
N GLU A 642 10.16 13.01 -25.60
CA GLU A 642 10.24 14.04 -24.56
C GLU A 642 10.88 13.45 -23.30
N SER A 643 11.57 14.25 -22.49
CA SER A 643 12.37 13.78 -21.34
C SER A 643 11.93 14.45 -20.05
N PHE A 644 11.80 13.65 -19.00
CA PHE A 644 11.26 14.02 -17.69
C PHE A 644 12.22 13.59 -16.58
N ASP A 645 12.19 14.26 -15.43
CA ASP A 645 13.01 13.87 -14.28
C ASP A 645 12.42 12.64 -13.58
N THR A 646 11.14 12.35 -13.82
CA THR A 646 10.40 11.22 -13.25
C THR A 646 9.23 10.85 -14.18
N VAL A 647 8.95 9.55 -14.30
CA VAL A 647 7.81 9.02 -15.07
C VAL A 647 6.90 8.20 -14.17
N VAL A 648 5.59 8.30 -14.42
CA VAL A 648 4.55 7.52 -13.74
C VAL A 648 3.74 6.74 -14.77
N VAL A 649 3.77 5.42 -14.67
CA VAL A 649 3.01 4.52 -15.54
C VAL A 649 1.69 4.18 -14.85
N ALA A 650 0.58 4.70 -15.39
CA ALA A 650 -0.80 4.52 -14.89
C ALA A 650 -1.65 3.58 -15.78
N THR A 651 -1.05 2.94 -16.79
CA THR A 651 -1.71 1.99 -17.69
C THR A 651 -1.86 0.58 -17.08
N PRO A 652 -2.91 -0.17 -17.43
CA PRO A 652 -3.06 -1.57 -17.01
C PRO A 652 -1.88 -2.44 -17.50
N PRO A 653 -1.48 -3.49 -16.73
CA PRO A 653 -0.30 -4.31 -17.05
C PRO A 653 -0.44 -5.03 -18.39
N THR A 654 -1.67 -5.43 -18.73
CA THR A 654 -2.12 -5.96 -20.01
C THR A 654 -1.78 -5.09 -21.23
N VAL A 655 -1.62 -3.77 -21.02
CA VAL A 655 -1.15 -2.78 -22.01
C VAL A 655 0.33 -2.45 -21.81
N THR A 656 0.75 -2.21 -20.57
CA THR A 656 2.13 -1.82 -20.22
C THR A 656 3.17 -2.85 -20.67
N GLN A 657 2.82 -4.14 -20.78
CA GLN A 657 3.69 -5.18 -21.34
C GLN A 657 4.09 -4.99 -22.82
N PHE A 658 3.39 -4.10 -23.55
CA PHE A 658 3.72 -3.75 -24.93
C PHE A 658 4.66 -2.53 -25.05
N PHE A 659 5.07 -1.92 -23.93
CA PHE A 659 6.05 -0.83 -23.97
C PHE A 659 7.48 -1.38 -24.06
N ASP A 660 8.29 -0.73 -24.90
CA ASP A 660 9.74 -0.92 -24.91
C ASP A 660 10.34 -0.24 -23.68
N PHE A 661 10.80 -1.04 -22.72
CA PHE A 661 11.50 -0.57 -21.53
C PHE A 661 13.01 -0.72 -21.72
N GLU A 662 13.75 0.39 -21.72
CA GLU A 662 15.21 0.39 -21.93
C GLU A 662 15.99 1.07 -20.78
N PRO A 663 17.13 0.52 -20.34
CA PRO A 663 17.74 -0.74 -20.77
C PRO A 663 16.95 -1.94 -20.23
N ARG A 664 16.55 -2.87 -21.09
CA ARG A 664 15.61 -3.96 -20.75
C ARG A 664 15.97 -4.80 -19.52
N LYS A 665 17.27 -4.93 -19.22
CA LYS A 665 17.79 -5.65 -18.05
C LYS A 665 17.26 -5.08 -16.71
N ASP A 666 17.09 -3.76 -16.59
CA ASP A 666 16.72 -3.08 -15.34
C ASP A 666 15.23 -3.29 -15.02
N PHE A 667 14.41 -3.52 -16.04
CA PHE A 667 12.97 -3.78 -15.94
C PHE A 667 12.62 -5.27 -15.95
N ALA A 668 13.59 -6.19 -15.95
CA ALA A 668 13.34 -7.62 -16.18
C ALA A 668 12.30 -8.23 -15.23
N GLN A 669 12.43 -8.02 -13.92
CA GLN A 669 11.48 -8.53 -12.93
C GLN A 669 10.12 -7.85 -13.01
N LYS A 670 10.09 -6.52 -13.21
CA LYS A 670 8.86 -5.76 -13.46
C LYS A 670 8.10 -6.32 -14.65
N TYR A 671 8.80 -6.61 -15.76
CA TYR A 671 8.21 -7.13 -16.98
C TYR A 671 7.68 -8.56 -16.83
N LEU A 672 8.33 -9.41 -16.02
CA LEU A 672 7.82 -10.73 -15.65
C LEU A 672 6.53 -10.61 -14.81
N ALA A 673 6.46 -9.68 -13.85
CA ALA A 673 5.25 -9.48 -13.05
C ALA A 673 4.09 -8.92 -13.90
N LEU A 674 4.35 -7.90 -14.74
CA LEU A 674 3.36 -7.32 -15.66
C LEU A 674 2.77 -8.32 -16.67
N ARG A 675 3.49 -9.41 -16.97
CA ARG A 675 3.03 -10.49 -17.87
C ARG A 675 2.31 -11.64 -17.17
N GLN A 676 2.58 -11.86 -15.89
CA GLN A 676 1.99 -12.97 -15.13
C GLN A 676 0.72 -12.55 -14.40
N VAL A 677 0.63 -11.30 -13.93
CA VAL A 677 -0.52 -10.79 -13.17
C VAL A 677 -1.85 -11.02 -13.89
N HIS A 678 -2.77 -11.71 -13.23
CA HIS A 678 -4.03 -12.10 -13.85
C HIS A 678 -5.02 -10.94 -13.92
N TYR A 679 -5.68 -10.81 -15.07
CA TYR A 679 -6.69 -9.82 -15.38
C TYR A 679 -7.94 -10.53 -15.89
N ILE A 680 -9.08 -10.34 -15.22
CA ILE A 680 -10.33 -10.99 -15.65
C ILE A 680 -10.97 -10.22 -16.82
N CYS A 681 -11.63 -10.94 -17.71
CA CYS A 681 -12.59 -10.31 -18.62
C CYS A 681 -13.86 -9.91 -17.84
N ALA A 682 -14.49 -8.81 -18.23
CA ALA A 682 -15.85 -8.48 -17.83
C ALA A 682 -16.60 -7.82 -18.98
N SER A 683 -17.88 -8.13 -19.12
CA SER A 683 -18.74 -7.63 -20.18
C SER A 683 -20.06 -7.12 -19.60
N LYS A 684 -20.48 -5.93 -20.03
CA LYS A 684 -21.79 -5.37 -19.68
C LYS A 684 -22.63 -5.19 -20.92
N MET A 685 -23.87 -5.63 -20.85
CA MET A 685 -24.88 -5.43 -21.88
C MET A 685 -26.05 -4.64 -21.32
N TYR A 686 -26.19 -3.40 -21.79
CA TYR A 686 -27.27 -2.50 -21.44
C TYR A 686 -28.35 -2.54 -22.52
N LEU A 687 -29.61 -2.68 -22.12
CA LEU A 687 -30.76 -2.62 -23.02
C LEU A 687 -31.63 -1.41 -22.64
N PHE A 688 -32.14 -0.73 -23.65
CA PHE A 688 -32.92 0.50 -23.52
C PHE A 688 -34.39 0.22 -23.79
N PHE A 689 -35.28 0.73 -22.94
CA PHE A 689 -36.72 0.53 -23.04
C PHE A 689 -37.48 1.84 -22.92
N ASN A 690 -38.55 2.01 -23.70
CA ASN A 690 -39.45 3.18 -23.63
C ASN A 690 -40.52 3.07 -22.52
N VAL A 691 -40.61 1.91 -21.86
CA VAL A 691 -41.45 1.66 -20.67
C VAL A 691 -40.60 0.98 -19.61
N SER A 692 -40.68 1.46 -18.36
CA SER A 692 -39.96 0.91 -17.20
C SER A 692 -40.64 -0.37 -16.68
N TRP A 693 -40.78 -1.39 -17.54
CA TRP A 693 -41.65 -2.55 -17.33
C TRP A 693 -41.33 -3.34 -16.06
N TRP A 694 -40.06 -3.44 -15.66
CA TRP A 694 -39.63 -4.09 -14.42
C TRP A 694 -40.31 -3.47 -13.19
N PHE A 695 -40.52 -2.15 -13.20
CA PHE A 695 -41.25 -1.44 -12.17
C PHE A 695 -42.76 -1.49 -12.41
N THR A 696 -43.24 -1.15 -13.61
CA THR A 696 -44.67 -0.94 -13.86
C THR A 696 -45.48 -2.23 -14.01
N GLN A 697 -44.83 -3.37 -14.26
CA GLN A 697 -45.48 -4.67 -14.47
C GLN A 697 -45.04 -5.74 -13.46
N GLU A 698 -43.88 -5.59 -12.81
CA GLU A 698 -43.36 -6.58 -11.85
C GLU A 698 -42.94 -5.98 -10.49
N ASN A 699 -43.10 -4.66 -10.29
CA ASN A 699 -42.78 -3.95 -9.04
C ASN A 699 -41.33 -4.18 -8.52
N ILE A 700 -40.37 -4.34 -9.44
CA ILE A 700 -38.94 -4.37 -9.13
C ILE A 700 -38.41 -2.94 -9.16
N GLN A 701 -37.76 -2.50 -8.08
CA GLN A 701 -37.25 -1.14 -7.87
C GLN A 701 -35.75 -1.09 -7.54
N GLY A 702 -35.04 -2.20 -7.67
CA GLY A 702 -33.59 -2.23 -7.51
C GLY A 702 -32.95 -3.61 -7.58
N GLY A 703 -31.71 -3.68 -7.09
CA GLY A 703 -31.01 -4.93 -6.89
C GLY A 703 -30.64 -5.64 -8.18
N SER A 704 -30.79 -6.96 -8.18
CA SER A 704 -30.44 -7.82 -9.31
C SER A 704 -31.30 -9.06 -9.39
N SER A 705 -31.37 -9.67 -10.58
CA SER A 705 -31.77 -11.06 -10.78
C SER A 705 -30.55 -11.91 -11.11
N VAL A 706 -30.60 -13.20 -10.76
CA VAL A 706 -29.47 -14.15 -10.86
C VAL A 706 -29.87 -15.37 -11.68
N THR A 707 -29.00 -15.83 -12.58
CA THR A 707 -29.28 -17.01 -13.39
C THR A 707 -28.04 -17.80 -13.86
N ASP A 708 -28.28 -19.07 -14.20
CA ASP A 708 -27.38 -19.97 -14.93
C ASP A 708 -27.45 -19.77 -16.47
N LEU A 709 -28.46 -19.08 -16.98
CA LEU A 709 -28.53 -18.66 -18.40
C LEU A 709 -27.41 -17.65 -18.71
N PRO A 710 -26.76 -17.68 -19.90
CA PRO A 710 -25.57 -16.88 -20.22
C PRO A 710 -25.59 -15.37 -19.91
N ILE A 711 -26.74 -14.73 -19.72
CA ILE A 711 -26.81 -13.33 -19.24
C ILE A 711 -26.34 -13.15 -17.78
N ARG A 712 -26.35 -14.22 -16.97
CA ARG A 712 -25.92 -14.38 -15.57
C ARG A 712 -26.50 -13.43 -14.51
N LEU A 713 -26.33 -12.11 -14.68
CA LEU A 713 -26.73 -11.07 -13.74
C LEU A 713 -27.44 -9.92 -14.45
N ILE A 714 -28.69 -9.67 -14.06
CA ILE A 714 -29.48 -8.50 -14.49
C ILE A 714 -29.48 -7.52 -13.32
N TYR A 715 -29.22 -6.22 -13.52
CA TYR A 715 -29.35 -5.18 -12.48
C TYR A 715 -30.39 -4.12 -12.88
N TYR A 716 -31.30 -3.82 -11.95
CA TYR A 716 -32.43 -2.91 -12.18
C TYR A 716 -32.14 -1.49 -11.67
N PRO A 717 -32.50 -0.45 -12.44
CA PRO A 717 -32.47 0.93 -11.95
C PRO A 717 -33.61 1.16 -10.94
N LYS A 718 -33.37 2.00 -9.94
CA LYS A 718 -34.43 2.51 -9.07
C LYS A 718 -35.23 3.58 -9.80
N THR A 719 -36.41 3.20 -10.29
CA THR A 719 -37.34 4.10 -10.97
C THR A 719 -37.89 5.12 -9.97
N THR A 720 -37.74 6.42 -10.26
CA THR A 720 -38.39 7.48 -9.49
C THR A 720 -39.82 7.72 -9.98
N SER A 721 -40.67 8.36 -9.17
CA SER A 721 -42.11 8.50 -9.42
C SER A 721 -42.48 9.22 -10.74
N ASN A 722 -41.53 9.91 -11.38
CA ASN A 722 -41.73 10.61 -12.65
C ASN A 722 -41.17 9.83 -13.87
N GLN A 723 -40.70 8.59 -13.69
CA GLN A 723 -39.97 7.80 -14.70
C GLN A 723 -40.71 6.52 -15.17
N THR A 724 -42.01 6.62 -15.43
CA THR A 724 -42.76 5.58 -16.16
C THR A 724 -42.35 5.49 -17.64
N ASN A 725 -41.81 6.57 -18.20
CA ASN A 725 -41.42 6.76 -19.60
C ASN A 725 -40.15 5.99 -20.06
N GLY A 726 -39.78 4.90 -19.38
CA GLY A 726 -38.64 4.06 -19.75
C GLY A 726 -37.31 4.42 -19.09
N GLY A 727 -36.25 3.75 -19.55
CA GLY A 727 -34.88 3.91 -19.06
C GLY A 727 -33.94 2.78 -19.49
N THR A 728 -32.75 2.75 -18.87
CA THR A 728 -31.70 1.75 -19.11
C THR A 728 -31.75 0.60 -18.10
N LEU A 729 -31.76 -0.64 -18.59
CA LEU A 729 -31.54 -1.85 -17.81
C LEU A 729 -30.14 -2.42 -18.07
N LEU A 730 -29.42 -2.85 -17.04
CA LEU A 730 -28.22 -3.69 -17.20
C LEU A 730 -28.70 -5.15 -17.33
N ALA A 731 -28.99 -5.58 -18.56
CA ALA A 731 -29.59 -6.88 -18.83
C ALA A 731 -28.62 -8.07 -18.68
N SER A 732 -27.31 -7.81 -18.79
CA SER A 732 -26.26 -8.78 -18.48
C SER A 732 -25.02 -8.10 -17.92
N TYR A 733 -24.47 -8.63 -16.83
CA TYR A 733 -23.11 -8.36 -16.36
C TYR A 733 -22.40 -9.70 -16.12
N THR A 734 -21.33 -9.95 -16.88
CA THR A 734 -20.61 -11.24 -16.90
C THR A 734 -19.12 -11.06 -16.66
N PHE A 735 -18.47 -12.10 -16.14
CA PHE A 735 -17.05 -12.12 -15.79
C PHE A 735 -16.33 -13.32 -16.43
N SER A 736 -15.00 -13.27 -16.48
CA SER A 736 -14.11 -14.37 -16.89
C SER A 736 -14.64 -15.16 -18.10
N LYS A 737 -14.97 -16.44 -17.92
CA LYS A 737 -15.45 -17.34 -19.00
C LYS A 737 -16.80 -16.90 -19.58
N ASP A 738 -17.76 -16.48 -18.76
CA ASP A 738 -19.06 -15.97 -19.25
C ASP A 738 -18.87 -14.77 -20.16
N SER A 739 -17.98 -13.85 -19.77
CA SER A 739 -17.63 -12.66 -20.53
C SER A 739 -16.97 -12.98 -21.88
N ILE A 740 -16.27 -14.11 -22.00
CA ILE A 740 -15.66 -14.58 -23.26
C ILE A 740 -16.71 -15.21 -24.18
N THR A 741 -17.69 -15.94 -23.65
CA THR A 741 -18.79 -16.55 -24.43
C THR A 741 -19.57 -15.54 -25.28
N TRP A 742 -19.68 -14.29 -24.81
CA TRP A 742 -20.35 -13.21 -25.58
C TRP A 742 -19.46 -12.54 -26.63
N GLN A 743 -18.14 -12.65 -26.56
CA GLN A 743 -17.18 -11.91 -27.41
C GLN A 743 -17.05 -12.44 -28.84
N SER A 744 -17.62 -13.62 -29.15
CA SER A 744 -17.66 -14.21 -30.49
C SER A 744 -18.92 -13.88 -31.30
N LEU A 745 -19.88 -13.16 -30.70
CA LEU A 745 -21.11 -12.71 -31.35
C LEU A 745 -20.97 -11.26 -31.84
N SER A 746 -21.82 -10.83 -32.77
CA SER A 746 -21.96 -9.40 -33.07
C SER A 746 -22.70 -8.67 -31.94
N ASP A 747 -22.51 -7.35 -31.80
CA ASP A 747 -23.27 -6.50 -30.85
C ASP A 747 -24.80 -6.72 -31.03
N ALA A 748 -25.28 -6.98 -32.25
CA ALA A 748 -26.70 -7.19 -32.55
C ALA A 748 -27.20 -8.58 -32.11
N ASP A 749 -26.46 -9.64 -32.44
CA ASP A 749 -26.82 -11.02 -32.08
C ASP A 749 -26.78 -11.23 -30.56
N ALA A 750 -25.76 -10.66 -29.91
CA ALA A 750 -25.64 -10.67 -28.46
C ALA A 750 -26.83 -9.95 -27.79
N ILE A 751 -27.24 -8.79 -28.34
CA ILE A 751 -28.39 -8.02 -27.85
C ILE A 751 -29.72 -8.80 -27.99
N ASP A 752 -30.00 -9.40 -29.15
CA ASP A 752 -31.25 -10.17 -29.32
C ASP A 752 -31.24 -11.49 -28.52
N LEU A 753 -30.09 -12.16 -28.40
CA LEU A 753 -29.94 -13.35 -27.56
C LEU A 753 -30.11 -13.02 -26.07
N ALA A 754 -29.59 -11.89 -25.61
CA ALA A 754 -29.83 -11.41 -24.25
C ALA A 754 -31.30 -11.01 -24.04
N LEU A 755 -31.94 -10.34 -25.01
CA LEU A 755 -33.37 -10.02 -24.96
C LEU A 755 -34.24 -11.29 -24.93
N LYS A 756 -33.90 -12.33 -25.70
CA LYS A 756 -34.54 -13.66 -25.64
C LYS A 756 -34.43 -14.28 -24.24
N GLN A 757 -33.25 -14.25 -23.62
CA GLN A 757 -33.05 -14.75 -22.26
C GLN A 757 -33.77 -13.89 -21.21
N LEU A 758 -33.78 -12.57 -21.39
CA LEU A 758 -34.49 -11.62 -20.53
C LEU A 758 -36.00 -11.85 -20.55
N ILE A 759 -36.59 -12.12 -21.73
CA ILE A 759 -38.00 -12.48 -21.87
C ILE A 759 -38.31 -13.79 -21.13
N LYS A 760 -37.41 -14.79 -21.19
CA LYS A 760 -37.53 -16.05 -20.42
C LYS A 760 -37.43 -15.86 -18.90
N MET A 761 -36.70 -14.84 -18.44
CA MET A 761 -36.44 -14.55 -17.01
C MET A 761 -37.59 -13.86 -16.28
N HIS A 762 -38.55 -13.24 -16.98
CA HIS A 762 -39.58 -12.39 -16.39
C HIS A 762 -40.97 -12.93 -16.72
N ARG A 763 -41.91 -12.83 -15.78
CA ARG A 763 -43.24 -13.47 -15.89
C ARG A 763 -44.21 -12.66 -16.73
N ASN A 764 -44.06 -11.33 -16.74
CA ASN A 764 -44.91 -10.40 -17.51
C ASN A 764 -44.24 -9.92 -18.81
N SER A 765 -43.53 -10.81 -19.50
CA SER A 765 -42.56 -10.46 -20.56
C SER A 765 -43.11 -10.36 -22.00
N SER A 766 -44.39 -10.65 -22.25
CA SER A 766 -44.95 -10.78 -23.61
C SER A 766 -44.74 -9.56 -24.50
N ASN A 767 -44.82 -8.36 -23.92
CA ASN A 767 -44.76 -7.08 -24.64
C ASN A 767 -43.34 -6.46 -24.59
N MET A 768 -42.35 -7.15 -24.00
CA MET A 768 -41.02 -6.60 -23.75
C MET A 768 -40.28 -6.22 -25.04
N ARG A 769 -40.59 -6.89 -26.17
CA ARG A 769 -40.06 -6.51 -27.50
C ARG A 769 -40.64 -5.19 -28.01
N ASP A 770 -41.91 -4.90 -27.74
CA ASP A 770 -42.57 -3.66 -28.18
C ASP A 770 -42.00 -2.43 -27.44
N TYR A 771 -41.51 -2.65 -26.22
CA TYR A 771 -40.87 -1.61 -25.40
C TYR A 771 -39.39 -1.41 -25.73
N PHE A 772 -38.76 -2.33 -26.45
CA PHE A 772 -37.31 -2.36 -26.68
C PHE A 772 -36.87 -1.29 -27.70
N GLN A 773 -35.78 -0.59 -27.42
CA GLN A 773 -35.30 0.57 -28.20
C GLN A 773 -33.83 0.46 -28.64
N GLY A 774 -33.24 -0.73 -28.55
CA GLY A 774 -31.81 -0.96 -28.79
C GLY A 774 -31.01 -1.14 -27.49
N GLY A 775 -29.69 -1.23 -27.60
CA GLY A 775 -28.81 -1.46 -26.46
C GLY A 775 -27.37 -1.07 -26.74
N LYS A 776 -26.51 -1.21 -25.73
CA LYS A 776 -25.06 -1.02 -25.86
C LYS A 776 -24.27 -2.06 -25.05
N ILE A 777 -23.28 -2.66 -25.70
CA ILE A 777 -22.35 -3.59 -25.06
C ILE A 777 -21.00 -2.90 -24.79
N LYS A 778 -20.31 -3.35 -23.73
CA LYS A 778 -18.88 -3.11 -23.49
C LYS A 778 -18.22 -4.43 -23.12
N HIS A 779 -17.32 -4.91 -23.98
CA HIS A 779 -16.39 -6.01 -23.67
C HIS A 779 -15.03 -5.41 -23.25
N TRP A 780 -14.64 -5.52 -21.97
CA TRP A 780 -13.38 -4.91 -21.51
C TRP A 780 -12.12 -5.65 -21.99
N CYS A 781 -12.22 -6.93 -22.38
CA CYS A 781 -11.11 -7.68 -22.98
C CYS A 781 -10.81 -7.27 -24.43
N GLN A 782 -11.80 -6.74 -25.16
CA GLN A 782 -11.61 -6.21 -26.54
C GLN A 782 -11.21 -4.73 -26.57
N ASP A 783 -11.22 -4.03 -25.43
CA ASP A 783 -10.78 -2.63 -25.35
C ASP A 783 -9.26 -2.55 -25.60
N PRO A 784 -8.78 -1.82 -26.62
CA PRO A 784 -7.37 -1.82 -27.01
C PRO A 784 -6.42 -1.22 -25.95
N TYR A 785 -6.96 -0.41 -25.02
CA TYR A 785 -6.23 0.30 -23.98
C TYR A 785 -6.61 -0.11 -22.55
N ALA A 786 -7.44 -1.17 -22.40
CA ALA A 786 -7.63 -1.86 -21.12
C ALA A 786 -7.29 -3.36 -21.19
N ARG A 787 -7.60 -4.03 -22.31
CA ARG A 787 -7.25 -5.45 -22.60
C ARG A 787 -7.58 -6.41 -21.45
N GLY A 788 -8.70 -6.15 -20.78
CA GLY A 788 -9.10 -6.76 -19.51
C GLY A 788 -9.91 -5.77 -18.68
N ALA A 789 -10.72 -6.28 -17.75
CA ALA A 789 -11.57 -5.44 -16.91
C ALA A 789 -10.83 -4.90 -15.68
N PHE A 790 -10.26 -5.79 -14.88
CA PHE A 790 -9.46 -5.46 -13.71
C PHE A 790 -8.65 -6.66 -13.24
N THR A 791 -7.67 -6.37 -12.39
CA THR A 791 -6.84 -7.37 -11.71
C THR A 791 -7.72 -8.27 -10.86
N TYR A 792 -7.40 -9.55 -10.77
CA TYR A 792 -7.94 -10.44 -9.75
C TYR A 792 -6.98 -11.62 -9.64
N PHE A 793 -6.26 -11.76 -8.52
CA PHE A 793 -5.16 -12.71 -8.44
C PHE A 793 -5.63 -14.17 -8.56
N THR A 794 -4.93 -14.96 -9.36
CA THR A 794 -4.91 -16.43 -9.22
C THR A 794 -4.01 -16.81 -8.03
N PRO A 795 -3.99 -18.08 -7.59
CA PRO A 795 -3.14 -18.51 -6.49
C PRO A 795 -1.66 -18.13 -6.67
N PHE A 796 -0.94 -17.98 -5.54
CA PHE A 796 0.46 -17.52 -5.42
C PHE A 796 0.76 -16.09 -5.89
N GLN A 797 -0.03 -15.49 -6.79
CA GLN A 797 0.30 -14.19 -7.39
C GLN A 797 0.45 -13.04 -6.40
N GLU A 798 -0.25 -13.09 -5.27
CA GLU A 798 -0.08 -12.08 -4.23
C GLU A 798 1.33 -12.13 -3.61
N THR A 799 1.76 -13.31 -3.17
CA THR A 799 3.07 -13.54 -2.56
C THR A 799 4.24 -13.37 -3.53
N GLU A 800 4.01 -13.63 -4.82
CA GLU A 800 5.07 -13.60 -5.84
C GLU A 800 5.16 -12.27 -6.60
N LEU A 801 4.03 -11.60 -6.84
CA LEU A 801 3.96 -10.47 -7.77
C LEU A 801 3.61 -9.13 -7.10
N ALA A 802 2.88 -9.08 -5.98
CA ALA A 802 2.31 -7.82 -5.48
C ALA A 802 3.37 -6.73 -5.22
N ASP A 803 4.44 -7.05 -4.49
CA ASP A 803 5.56 -6.11 -4.26
C ASP A 803 6.27 -5.72 -5.57
N THR A 804 6.48 -6.69 -6.47
CA THR A 804 7.11 -6.47 -7.78
C THR A 804 6.24 -5.60 -8.70
N LEU A 805 4.91 -5.66 -8.59
CA LEU A 805 3.97 -4.77 -9.27
C LEU A 805 3.97 -3.36 -8.66
N GLN A 806 4.04 -3.27 -7.33
CA GLN A 806 4.04 -2.01 -6.58
C GLN A 806 5.33 -1.18 -6.73
N ALA A 807 6.50 -1.82 -6.82
CA ALA A 807 7.82 -1.18 -6.82
C ALA A 807 8.07 -0.22 -7.99
N SER A 808 8.87 0.83 -7.79
CA SER A 808 9.47 1.63 -8.86
C SER A 808 10.69 0.93 -9.49
N VAL A 809 11.08 1.36 -10.69
CA VAL A 809 12.32 0.97 -11.36
C VAL A 809 13.07 2.25 -11.72
N SER A 810 14.09 2.61 -10.93
CA SER A 810 14.71 3.94 -10.99
C SER A 810 13.61 5.03 -10.91
N ASN A 811 13.70 6.10 -11.71
CA ASN A 811 12.73 7.19 -11.80
C ASN A 811 11.40 6.83 -12.52
N VAL A 812 11.02 5.55 -12.57
CA VAL A 812 9.76 5.07 -13.17
C VAL A 812 8.90 4.41 -12.10
N HIS A 813 7.80 5.07 -11.72
CA HIS A 813 6.83 4.59 -10.75
C HIS A 813 5.63 3.93 -11.46
N PHE A 814 5.02 2.93 -10.84
CA PHE A 814 3.89 2.18 -11.39
C PHE A 814 2.67 2.34 -10.48
N ILE A 815 1.52 2.71 -11.06
CA ILE A 815 0.25 2.95 -10.35
C ILE A 815 -0.96 2.40 -11.12
N GLY A 816 -2.12 2.42 -10.46
CA GLY A 816 -3.35 1.72 -10.86
C GLY A 816 -3.69 0.62 -9.85
N GLU A 817 -4.92 0.11 -9.89
CA GLU A 817 -5.39 -0.85 -8.87
C GLU A 817 -4.57 -2.16 -8.81
N HIS A 818 -3.96 -2.58 -9.93
CA HIS A 818 -2.97 -3.68 -10.00
C HIS A 818 -1.66 -3.48 -9.20
N THR A 819 -1.53 -2.35 -8.49
CA THR A 819 -0.37 -2.00 -7.64
C THR A 819 -0.79 -1.77 -6.17
N THR A 820 -1.94 -2.34 -5.79
CA THR A 820 -2.60 -2.29 -4.48
C THR A 820 -3.29 -3.62 -4.22
N LEU A 821 -3.91 -3.80 -3.06
CA LEU A 821 -4.75 -4.97 -2.77
C LEU A 821 -6.26 -4.66 -2.83
N LEU A 822 -6.65 -3.54 -3.46
CA LEU A 822 -8.02 -3.06 -3.64
C LEU A 822 -8.48 -3.19 -5.10
N HIS A 823 -8.30 -4.38 -5.65
CA HIS A 823 -8.60 -4.73 -7.03
C HIS A 823 -10.06 -4.47 -7.43
N GLY A 824 -10.28 -4.12 -8.70
CA GLY A 824 -11.62 -3.83 -9.25
C GLY A 824 -12.29 -2.54 -8.74
N TRP A 825 -11.70 -1.84 -7.76
CA TRP A 825 -12.25 -0.62 -7.18
C TRP A 825 -11.45 0.63 -7.58
N VAL A 826 -12.15 1.76 -7.70
CA VAL A 826 -11.52 3.08 -7.92
C VAL A 826 -10.60 3.44 -6.76
N GLU A 827 -10.89 2.96 -5.55
CA GLU A 827 -10.11 3.24 -4.34
C GLU A 827 -8.67 2.72 -4.40
N GLY A 828 -8.43 1.54 -4.99
CA GLY A 828 -7.06 1.06 -5.25
C GLY A 828 -6.31 1.94 -6.25
N ALA A 829 -7.00 2.45 -7.27
CA ALA A 829 -6.42 3.42 -8.19
C ALA A 829 -6.02 4.72 -7.47
N LEU A 830 -6.85 5.22 -6.54
CA LEU A 830 -6.55 6.42 -5.75
C LEU A 830 -5.43 6.18 -4.70
N SER A 831 -5.44 5.05 -3.99
CA SER A 831 -4.37 4.68 -3.03
C SER A 831 -3.01 4.61 -3.74
N SER A 832 -2.93 3.98 -4.91
CA SER A 832 -1.70 3.92 -5.70
C SER A 832 -1.19 5.30 -6.16
N ALA A 833 -2.10 6.22 -6.48
CA ALA A 833 -1.76 7.58 -6.87
C ALA A 833 -1.15 8.38 -5.71
N ILE A 834 -1.77 8.31 -4.53
CA ILE A 834 -1.24 8.94 -3.31
C ILE A 834 0.13 8.34 -2.96
N ARG A 835 0.26 7.00 -2.98
CA ARG A 835 1.51 6.26 -2.71
C ARG A 835 2.66 6.75 -3.59
N ALA A 836 2.45 6.87 -4.90
CA ALA A 836 3.49 7.32 -5.82
C ALA A 836 3.79 8.82 -5.70
N ALA A 837 2.76 9.66 -5.59
CA ALA A 837 2.94 11.11 -5.45
C ALA A 837 3.76 11.43 -4.18
N GLN A 838 3.44 10.79 -3.04
CA GLN A 838 4.22 10.86 -1.81
C GLN A 838 5.68 10.45 -2.02
N ALA A 839 5.92 9.28 -2.63
CA ALA A 839 7.27 8.76 -2.86
C ALA A 839 8.12 9.71 -3.72
N ILE A 840 7.55 10.33 -4.76
CA ILE A 840 8.24 11.26 -5.67
C ILE A 840 8.66 12.54 -4.94
N THR A 841 7.81 13.08 -4.07
CA THR A 841 8.15 14.25 -3.24
C THR A 841 9.24 13.90 -2.21
N THR A 842 9.11 12.80 -1.46
CA THR A 842 10.13 12.37 -0.48
C THR A 842 11.47 11.99 -1.14
N GLU A 843 11.49 11.37 -2.32
CA GLU A 843 12.74 11.17 -3.08
C GLU A 843 13.42 12.49 -3.49
N THR A 844 12.68 13.60 -3.52
CA THR A 844 13.24 14.92 -3.81
C THR A 844 13.97 15.50 -2.60
N GLU A 845 13.46 15.28 -1.38
CA GLU A 845 14.12 15.61 -0.11
C GLU A 845 15.49 14.92 0.00
N ILE A 846 15.55 13.63 -0.35
CA ILE A 846 16.78 12.84 -0.29
C ILE A 846 17.81 13.35 -1.31
N ARG A 847 17.39 13.66 -2.55
CA ARG A 847 18.31 14.10 -3.61
C ARG A 847 18.76 15.55 -3.47
N SER A 848 17.92 16.44 -2.94
CA SER A 848 18.33 17.83 -2.67
C SER A 848 19.40 17.87 -1.56
N ALA A 849 19.22 17.09 -0.49
CA ALA A 849 20.20 16.94 0.58
C ALA A 849 21.54 16.31 0.14
N VAL A 850 21.54 15.41 -0.85
CA VAL A 850 22.77 14.85 -1.44
C VAL A 850 23.47 15.86 -2.35
N SER A 851 22.74 16.51 -3.26
CA SER A 851 23.32 17.48 -4.21
C SER A 851 23.91 18.72 -3.51
N GLN A 852 23.31 19.20 -2.42
CA GLN A 852 23.85 20.32 -1.63
C GLN A 852 25.17 19.98 -0.90
N LYS A 853 25.53 18.69 -0.76
CA LYS A 853 26.84 18.25 -0.25
C LYS A 853 27.91 18.13 -1.34
N LEU A 854 27.59 18.44 -2.60
CA LEU A 854 28.44 18.26 -3.78
C LEU A 854 28.71 19.58 -4.53
N GLU A 855 29.16 20.61 -3.82
CA GLU A 855 29.86 21.72 -4.50
C GLU A 855 31.18 21.21 -5.11
N PRO A 856 31.50 21.57 -6.38
CA PRO A 856 32.75 21.17 -7.00
C PRO A 856 33.91 21.96 -6.38
N LYS A 857 34.73 21.29 -5.55
CA LYS A 857 36.06 21.79 -5.23
C LYS A 857 36.86 22.00 -6.53
N PRO A 858 37.68 23.06 -6.64
CA PRO A 858 38.59 23.21 -7.78
C PRO A 858 39.49 21.98 -7.88
N GLU A 859 39.72 21.51 -9.10
CA GLU A 859 40.46 20.28 -9.37
C GLU A 859 41.87 20.33 -8.75
N PRO A 860 42.26 19.36 -7.91
CA PRO A 860 43.66 19.10 -7.63
C PRO A 860 44.35 18.63 -8.91
N GLU A 861 45.58 19.08 -9.16
CA GLU A 861 46.37 18.62 -10.31
C GLU A 861 46.40 17.08 -10.40
N PRO A 862 46.30 16.49 -11.61
CA PRO A 862 46.09 15.06 -11.77
C PRO A 862 47.25 14.25 -11.18
N LEU A 863 46.96 13.45 -10.16
CA LEU A 863 47.93 12.70 -9.35
C LEU A 863 48.59 11.49 -10.08
N GLY A 864 48.65 11.53 -11.42
CA GLY A 864 49.07 10.40 -12.27
C GLY A 864 50.53 9.97 -12.10
N GLU A 865 51.44 10.91 -11.82
CA GLU A 865 52.88 10.63 -11.84
C GLU A 865 53.43 10.01 -10.54
N ARG A 866 52.69 10.07 -9.41
CA ARG A 866 53.18 9.54 -8.12
C ARG A 866 52.79 8.10 -7.82
N LEU A 867 51.78 7.53 -8.49
CA LEU A 867 51.37 6.14 -8.28
C LEU A 867 52.05 5.16 -9.27
N PHE A 868 52.44 5.62 -10.46
CA PHE A 868 53.10 4.76 -11.47
C PHE A 868 54.56 4.40 -11.17
N SER A 869 55.23 5.12 -10.26
CA SER A 869 56.61 4.85 -9.83
C SER A 869 56.68 3.70 -8.82
N SER A 870 55.78 3.70 -7.81
CA SER A 870 55.72 2.67 -6.77
C SER A 870 55.41 1.27 -7.34
N PHE A 871 54.45 1.17 -8.27
CA PHE A 871 54.01 -0.12 -8.80
C PHE A 871 55.07 -0.86 -9.65
N LYS A 872 56.02 -0.13 -10.26
CA LYS A 872 57.12 -0.73 -11.04
C LYS A 872 58.21 -1.35 -10.17
N ALA A 873 58.44 -0.86 -8.94
CA ALA A 873 59.44 -1.42 -8.04
C ALA A 873 59.04 -2.84 -7.58
N THR A 874 57.81 -3.00 -7.09
CA THR A 874 57.31 -4.24 -6.47
C THR A 874 57.18 -5.42 -7.44
N ILE A 875 56.98 -5.15 -8.74
CA ILE A 875 56.92 -6.20 -9.78
C ILE A 875 58.32 -6.60 -10.27
N SER A 876 59.33 -5.74 -10.11
CA SER A 876 60.74 -6.06 -10.42
C SER A 876 61.29 -7.14 -9.48
N ASP A 877 61.14 -6.93 -8.16
CA ASP A 877 61.77 -7.78 -7.12
C ASP A 877 61.16 -9.18 -6.97
N ARG A 878 59.94 -9.41 -7.50
CA ARG A 878 59.32 -10.74 -7.55
C ARG A 878 59.76 -11.58 -8.76
N ARG A 879 60.35 -10.98 -9.79
CA ARG A 879 60.77 -11.71 -11.00
C ARG A 879 62.19 -12.28 -10.86
N THR A 880 63.09 -11.55 -10.21
CA THR A 880 64.46 -11.99 -9.89
C THR A 880 64.55 -13.12 -8.84
N LYS A 881 63.50 -13.33 -8.03
CA LYS A 881 63.47 -14.39 -7.00
C LYS A 881 62.98 -15.75 -7.49
N LEU A 882 62.33 -15.85 -8.65
CA LEU A 882 61.83 -17.15 -9.16
C LEU A 882 62.86 -17.91 -10.00
N ASP A 883 63.82 -17.20 -10.63
CA ASP A 883 64.86 -17.79 -11.48
C ASP A 883 66.08 -18.32 -10.69
N ALA A 884 66.04 -18.26 -9.35
CA ALA A 884 67.14 -18.66 -8.48
C ALA A 884 67.09 -20.14 -8.00
N GLU A 885 65.89 -20.75 -7.94
CA GLU A 885 65.67 -22.05 -7.27
C GLU A 885 65.52 -23.25 -8.23
N LYS A 886 66.18 -23.21 -9.39
CA LYS A 886 66.31 -24.39 -10.29
C LYS A 886 67.74 -24.60 -10.77
N LYS A 887 68.57 -25.14 -9.87
CA LYS A 887 69.91 -25.68 -10.18
C LYS A 887 70.18 -26.97 -9.41
N LEU A 888 70.70 -27.96 -10.13
CA LEU A 888 71.12 -29.29 -9.68
C LEU A 888 69.95 -30.20 -9.22
N ASP A 889 70.00 -31.53 -9.36
CA ASP A 889 71.16 -32.38 -9.70
C ASP A 889 70.91 -33.44 -10.82
N TYR A 890 71.99 -34.13 -11.22
CA TYR A 890 72.07 -35.12 -12.31
C TYR A 890 71.60 -36.56 -11.96
N VAL A 891 71.31 -37.39 -12.97
CA VAL A 891 72.08 -38.60 -13.38
C VAL A 891 71.41 -39.33 -14.58
N THR A 892 72.16 -40.21 -15.27
CA THR A 892 71.94 -40.74 -16.65
C THR A 892 71.40 -42.19 -16.73
N THR A 893 71.37 -42.76 -17.96
CA THR A 893 70.99 -44.12 -18.43
C THR A 893 69.54 -44.27 -18.97
N ASP A 894 69.25 -44.95 -20.10
CA ASP A 894 70.08 -45.48 -21.20
C ASP A 894 69.26 -45.61 -22.52
N GLU A 895 69.93 -45.86 -23.65
CA GLU A 895 69.37 -46.10 -25.01
C GLU A 895 69.22 -47.63 -25.32
N PRO A 896 68.75 -48.09 -26.52
CA PRO A 896 67.71 -47.58 -27.44
C PRO A 896 66.74 -48.69 -27.96
N THR A 897 65.66 -48.36 -28.70
CA THR A 897 65.30 -48.99 -30.03
C THR A 897 63.98 -48.49 -30.68
N ASN A 898 64.05 -48.25 -32.01
CA ASN A 898 63.09 -48.66 -33.09
C ASN A 898 61.59 -48.91 -32.77
N LEU A 899 60.57 -48.39 -33.49
CA LEU A 899 60.41 -48.26 -34.96
C LEU A 899 59.23 -47.33 -35.39
N GLN A 900 59.26 -46.92 -36.67
CA GLN A 900 58.18 -46.52 -37.62
C GLN A 900 56.69 -46.75 -37.20
N GLN A 901 55.66 -45.95 -37.57
CA GLN A 901 55.36 -44.84 -38.52
C GLN A 901 54.03 -44.16 -38.02
N LYS A 902 53.37 -43.09 -38.53
CA LYS A 902 53.39 -42.16 -39.70
C LYS A 902 52.62 -40.86 -39.26
N ARG A 903 53.01 -39.62 -39.63
CA ARG A 903 52.37 -38.70 -40.63
C ARG A 903 50.85 -38.83 -40.82
N LYS A 904 50.01 -37.78 -40.94
CA LYS A 904 50.12 -36.28 -41.09
C LYS A 904 48.69 -35.70 -40.83
N THR A 905 48.33 -34.43 -40.56
CA THR A 905 48.92 -33.09 -40.24
C THR A 905 47.78 -32.26 -39.60
N ALA A 906 47.96 -31.50 -38.50
CA ALA A 906 48.36 -30.08 -38.42
C ALA A 906 47.36 -29.06 -39.06
N LYS A 907 46.71 -28.16 -38.27
CA LYS A 907 47.12 -26.76 -37.90
C LYS A 907 46.54 -25.69 -38.87
N THR A 908 46.21 -24.43 -38.54
CA THR A 908 46.25 -23.66 -37.26
C THR A 908 45.27 -22.46 -37.25
N SER A 909 45.01 -21.95 -36.04
CA SER A 909 44.50 -20.61 -35.64
C SER A 909 45.09 -19.36 -36.35
N SER A 910 44.37 -18.22 -36.37
CA SER A 910 44.64 -17.04 -35.48
C SER A 910 43.90 -15.71 -35.82
N THR A 911 43.02 -15.29 -34.91
CA THR A 911 42.71 -13.95 -34.33
C THR A 911 43.14 -12.59 -34.96
N THR A 912 42.19 -11.61 -34.91
CA THR A 912 42.30 -10.13 -34.68
C THR A 912 42.86 -9.11 -35.72
N MET A 913 41.99 -8.12 -36.10
CA MET A 913 42.10 -6.62 -36.05
C MET A 913 43.34 -5.86 -36.60
N PRO A 914 43.32 -4.53 -36.95
CA PRO A 914 42.51 -3.43 -36.35
C PRO A 914 42.06 -2.18 -37.20
N PHE A 915 41.16 -1.36 -36.59
CA PHE A 915 40.96 0.13 -36.55
C PHE A 915 41.17 1.16 -37.72
N GLN A 916 40.50 2.33 -37.52
CA GLN A 916 40.67 3.69 -38.11
C GLN A 916 40.11 3.95 -39.54
N ALA A 917 39.59 5.15 -39.91
CA ALA A 917 39.26 6.40 -39.18
C ALA A 917 38.08 7.18 -39.88
N GLU A 918 37.78 8.41 -39.47
CA GLU A 918 36.65 9.28 -39.89
C GLU A 918 36.95 10.17 -41.12
N GLU A 919 35.93 10.64 -41.86
CA GLU A 919 35.66 12.09 -42.15
C GLU A 919 34.48 12.39 -43.14
N GLU A 920 33.78 13.50 -42.83
CA GLU A 920 33.07 14.51 -43.65
C GLU A 920 32.15 14.28 -44.90
N THR A 921 30.82 14.41 -44.66
CA THR A 921 29.88 15.41 -45.27
C THR A 921 29.14 15.27 -46.66
N PHE A 922 27.96 15.93 -46.67
CA PHE A 922 27.23 16.64 -47.76
C PHE A 922 26.07 16.04 -48.62
N ALA A 923 24.98 16.85 -48.70
CA ALA A 923 24.13 17.16 -49.88
C ALA A 923 22.86 16.34 -50.29
N THR A 924 21.78 16.47 -49.51
CA THR A 924 20.43 16.97 -49.91
C THR A 924 19.61 16.48 -51.15
N ARG A 925 18.31 16.20 -50.87
CA ARG A 925 17.05 16.42 -51.69
C ARG A 925 16.75 15.52 -52.91
N GLY A 926 15.48 15.04 -53.04
CA GLY A 926 15.05 14.26 -54.23
C GLY A 926 13.57 13.85 -54.49
N LYS A 927 12.55 14.36 -53.79
CA LYS A 927 11.07 14.34 -54.09
C LYS A 927 10.38 13.18 -54.90
N GLN A 928 9.29 12.67 -54.30
CA GLN A 928 7.93 12.36 -54.85
C GLN A 928 7.70 11.51 -56.12
N ILE A 929 6.83 10.49 -55.97
CA ILE A 929 5.73 10.13 -56.91
C ILE A 929 4.45 9.84 -56.05
N GLN A 930 3.23 9.95 -56.63
CA GLN A 930 1.90 9.81 -55.97
C GLN A 930 1.02 8.72 -56.67
N VAL A 931 -0.29 8.71 -56.34
CA VAL A 931 -1.48 8.33 -57.18
C VAL A 931 -2.06 6.90 -56.97
N PRO A 932 -3.38 6.68 -56.80
CA PRO A 932 -4.46 7.51 -56.19
C PRO A 932 -5.52 6.69 -55.36
N GLU A 933 -6.69 7.27 -55.09
CA GLU A 933 -7.92 6.62 -54.57
C GLU A 933 -9.02 6.50 -55.69
N GLN A 934 -10.08 5.67 -55.51
CA GLN A 934 -11.49 6.11 -55.34
C GLN A 934 -12.60 5.03 -55.57
N ASN A 935 -13.66 5.18 -54.77
CA ASN A 935 -14.95 4.46 -54.57
C ASN A 935 -15.84 4.11 -55.79
N ASN A 936 -16.69 3.05 -55.69
CA ASN A 936 -18.18 3.12 -55.53
C ASN A 936 -18.98 1.83 -55.94
N VAL A 937 -20.28 1.84 -55.56
CA VAL A 937 -21.47 1.07 -56.13
C VAL A 937 -21.92 -0.26 -55.46
N VAL A 938 -22.79 -0.13 -54.44
CA VAL A 938 -24.21 -0.60 -54.34
C VAL A 938 -24.66 -2.01 -54.81
N LEU A 939 -25.19 -2.78 -53.83
CA LEU A 939 -26.34 -3.74 -53.76
C LEU A 939 -26.81 -4.58 -54.98
N SER A 940 -27.02 -5.90 -54.74
CA SER A 940 -28.37 -6.55 -54.78
C SER A 940 -28.34 -8.06 -54.41
N ASP A 941 -29.05 -8.42 -53.33
CA ASP A 941 -30.10 -9.47 -53.15
C ASP A 941 -29.97 -10.96 -53.63
N ASP A 942 -30.81 -11.79 -52.99
CA ASP A 942 -31.36 -13.14 -53.30
C ASP A 942 -30.54 -14.47 -53.08
N ASP A 943 -30.94 -15.16 -52.01
CA ASP A 943 -31.47 -16.55 -51.89
C ASP A 943 -30.65 -17.88 -51.93
N ASP A 944 -30.95 -18.68 -50.89
CA ASP A 944 -31.18 -20.14 -50.77
C ASP A 944 -30.14 -21.26 -51.07
N ASP A 945 -29.67 -21.84 -49.95
CA ASP A 945 -30.00 -23.20 -49.45
C ASP A 945 -29.20 -24.46 -49.87
N THR A 946 -29.23 -25.45 -48.95
CA THR A 946 -28.87 -26.88 -49.03
C THR A 946 -27.40 -27.32 -49.06
N THR A 947 -27.01 -28.02 -47.97
CA THR A 947 -26.28 -29.33 -47.89
C THR A 947 -25.33 -29.75 -49.04
N ASP A 948 -24.17 -30.39 -48.80
CA ASP A 948 -23.98 -31.55 -47.90
C ASP A 948 -22.49 -31.95 -47.75
N LYS A 949 -22.12 -32.51 -46.57
CA LYS A 949 -21.01 -33.48 -46.31
C LYS A 949 -19.51 -33.16 -46.49
N GLU A 950 -18.76 -34.08 -45.86
CA GLU A 950 -17.30 -34.37 -45.84
C GLU A 950 -16.39 -33.27 -45.27
N ASN A 951 -15.77 -33.43 -44.08
CA ASN A 951 -14.79 -34.41 -43.55
C ASN A 951 -13.32 -34.07 -43.88
N ASP A 952 -12.54 -33.87 -42.80
CA ASP A 952 -11.07 -33.92 -42.75
C ASP A 952 -10.33 -32.81 -43.56
N GLU A 953 -9.15 -32.29 -43.20
CA GLU A 953 -8.17 -32.66 -42.17
C GLU A 953 -7.78 -31.46 -41.25
N ILE A 954 -6.80 -31.69 -40.37
CA ILE A 954 -6.22 -30.74 -39.41
C ILE A 954 -5.11 -29.90 -40.08
N GLU A 955 -5.11 -28.58 -39.87
CA GLU A 955 -3.86 -27.84 -39.63
C GLU A 955 -4.09 -26.55 -38.82
N CYS A 956 -3.06 -26.08 -38.11
CA CYS A 956 -3.16 -24.96 -37.15
C CYS A 956 -2.68 -23.64 -37.74
N PHE A 957 -3.28 -22.53 -37.31
CA PHE A 957 -2.57 -21.28 -36.99
C PHE A 957 -3.33 -20.42 -35.97
#